data_AF-A0A2H6BSY9-F1
#
_entry.id   AF-A0A2H6BSY9-F1
#
_cell.length_a   1.000
_cell.length_b   1.000
_cell.length_c   1.000
_cell.angle_alpha   90.00
_cell.angle_beta   90.00
_cell.angle_gamma   90.00
#
_symmetry.space_group_name_H-M   'P 1'
#
loop_
_entity.id
_entity.type
_entity.pdbx_description
1 polymer ?
#
loop_
_entity_poly.entity_id
_entity_poly.type
_entity_poly.pdbx_seq_one_letter_code
_entity_poly.pdbx_strand_id
1 'polypeptide(L)'
;MKLADILKDSSYKLSQFTPTEIEQLEQTITLKKTKNGEAPYTICLVRKKEIKLTPEEAIRQLYLRVLSDRLNYPLSRIQVEYGVNFGREVKRADIAVMDKDRLNTVYILVEVKSPKWKDGKAQLRSYCNGTGSPMAVWTNGDQISYYQRKDPNYFEDISDIPNSNQTLADILQIKFTLDDLIANDKLVKRNKSLKTLIEEMEDEVLANAGVDVFEELFKLIFAKLYDEWYSGQGNRRRTRLLEFRNTGQTEAALKNKIQDLFDRAKKKWPGIFSEDVKIGLAPSHLSVCVSSLEDAKLFNSNLDVIDEAFEYLINQSSKGEKGQFFTPRYVIDLCVKMLNPQEDEYMIDTAAGSSGFPVHTIFHVWRQILEDEGLEASHLFSLEEKPPRCKEYVEEKVFAIDFDEKAVRVARTLNLIAGDGQTNVLHLNTLDYELWDEVTKEDDWQNVYFAGFNRLKKLRPKGSKDYREFQFDILMANPPFAGDIRERRIIARYELTKDKAEKTKGVGRDILFIERNLDFLKPGGRMAIVLPQGRFNNSSDKNIRDFIAERCRILAVVGLHGNTFKPHTGTKTSVLLVQKWNDDPKIGALCPRQDDYNIFFATMQKSGKDNSGEKVYVKVSDDSGDFLLDKHNHWIVDHDLFNHDGLTEDGIAEAFIEFAKKENLSFFEIPPANATPLNKGDRGGAFDAVKYQQLMDRIEAVEVVLSQALKNKDFRIDSEFHRRHPLQNPNYSYVDIGENLTLIQYGISIEMNEEGEGIKIYRMNEIHNMLCDTEVSKFANISSVDIESFKLRDRDVLFNRTNSFEFVGRTGIFKSFSDEDLVFASYLIRVRTEESKILPEYLVAFLNSKLGIWDLKRRARISINQSNINAQELAAVKIPLLNIKFQIKLKKLFEKAHCDRLKAIAIYQQAEDLLLTELGLKDWKPTEESIAVKSFSESFLSSGRLDAEYYQPKYDEIETTIMKYGFIELIKISKNVSTGFTYDSADFVDNGIDIIRINNITQYGLDLSNSVKISPDNSSLRLKDKVAPGAILISMSGSIGLCCCIQDEINAFINQRIMKLYPVDFDGNVLAMIINSVIGKMQLHRVGTGGVQTNLSNSDILNLKIPKLPVSVQQSMSQSINKSLNFRQKSKQLLEIAKIGVEKAIETEEETATAWINQQLESLDISPLFKGGRGDQ
;
A
#
# COMPACT_ATOMS: atom_id res chain seq x y z
N MET A 1 36.12 23.21 11.49
CA MET A 1 35.15 22.14 11.81
C MET A 1 33.81 22.62 11.33
N LYS A 2 33.03 21.80 10.61
CA LYS A 2 31.71 22.24 10.16
C LYS A 2 30.67 22.05 11.26
N LEU A 3 29.67 22.92 11.33
CA LEU A 3 28.57 22.81 12.28
C LEU A 3 27.74 21.55 12.01
N ALA A 4 27.66 21.12 10.74
CA ALA A 4 27.03 19.85 10.35
C ALA A 4 27.64 18.64 11.09
N ASP A 5 28.96 18.65 11.34
CA ASP A 5 29.64 17.58 12.08
C ASP A 5 29.27 17.56 13.57
N ILE A 6 28.95 18.74 14.14
CA ILE A 6 28.53 18.89 15.55
C ILE A 6 27.07 18.43 15.72
N LEU A 7 26.25 18.54 14.67
CA LEU A 7 24.81 18.28 14.69
C LEU A 7 24.41 16.88 14.21
N LYS A 8 25.35 16.09 13.69
CA LYS A 8 25.13 14.82 12.96
C LYS A 8 24.22 13.80 13.67
N ASP A 9 24.33 13.68 14.99
CA ASP A 9 23.54 12.75 15.82
C ASP A 9 22.55 13.47 16.74
N SER A 10 22.22 14.73 16.42
CA SER A 10 21.32 15.57 17.20
C SER A 10 19.99 15.81 16.49
N SER A 11 19.00 16.25 17.26
CA SER A 11 17.70 16.64 16.74
C SER A 11 17.60 18.11 16.31
N TYR A 12 18.74 18.82 16.31
CA TYR A 12 18.86 20.20 15.86
C TYR A 12 19.34 20.24 14.40
N LYS A 13 18.85 21.20 13.61
CA LYS A 13 19.26 21.38 12.20
C LYS A 13 19.68 22.84 11.93
N LEU A 14 20.19 23.09 10.73
CA LEU A 14 20.68 24.42 10.30
C LEU A 14 19.76 25.11 9.28
N SER A 15 18.64 24.49 8.92
CA SER A 15 17.74 24.92 7.84
C SER A 15 17.19 26.34 8.01
N GLN A 16 17.14 26.87 9.23
CA GLN A 16 16.68 28.24 9.51
C GLN A 16 17.72 29.34 9.27
N PHE A 17 18.99 28.99 9.11
CA PHE A 17 20.10 29.94 9.08
C PHE A 17 20.66 30.09 7.66
N THR A 18 21.05 31.31 7.32
CA THR A 18 21.69 31.61 6.04
C THR A 18 23.11 31.02 5.99
N PRO A 19 23.64 30.69 4.80
CA PRO A 19 25.01 30.20 4.65
C PRO A 19 26.05 31.13 5.30
N THR A 20 25.85 32.44 5.19
CA THR A 20 26.72 33.45 5.80
C THR A 20 26.72 33.40 7.33
N GLU A 21 25.57 33.21 7.98
CA GLU A 21 25.47 33.08 9.45
C GLU A 21 26.18 31.81 9.94
N ILE A 22 26.04 30.71 9.19
CA ILE A 22 26.70 29.43 9.47
C ILE A 22 28.22 29.57 9.34
N GLU A 23 28.71 30.09 8.21
CA GLU A 23 30.14 30.29 7.95
C GLU A 23 30.80 31.18 9.00
N GLN A 24 30.13 32.27 9.40
CA GLN A 24 30.66 33.19 10.42
C GLN A 24 30.76 32.55 11.80
N LEU A 25 29.91 31.58 12.15
CA LEU A 25 30.09 30.83 13.39
C LEU A 25 31.18 29.78 13.24
N GLU A 26 31.22 29.06 12.13
CA GLU A 26 32.24 28.04 11.82
C GLU A 26 33.68 28.61 11.88
N GLN A 27 33.89 29.84 11.40
CA GLN A 27 35.17 30.54 11.42
C GLN A 27 35.67 30.88 12.84
N THR A 28 34.78 30.89 13.85
CA THR A 28 35.15 31.19 15.24
C THR A 28 35.35 29.94 16.10
N ILE A 29 35.21 28.74 15.52
CA ILE A 29 35.35 27.47 16.24
C ILE A 29 36.82 27.13 16.44
N THR A 30 37.20 26.88 17.70
CA THR A 30 38.53 26.39 18.10
C THR A 30 38.41 25.03 18.79
N LEU A 31 39.29 24.10 18.47
CA LEU A 31 39.33 22.78 19.11
C LEU A 31 40.24 22.81 20.34
N LYS A 32 39.73 22.34 21.48
CA LYS A 32 40.50 22.22 22.72
C LYS A 32 40.56 20.78 23.20
N LYS A 33 41.73 20.38 23.70
CA LYS A 33 41.92 19.07 24.34
C LYS A 33 41.21 19.02 25.69
N THR A 34 40.29 18.08 25.83
CA THR A 34 39.56 17.77 27.06
C THR A 34 39.89 16.35 27.53
N LYS A 35 39.46 15.98 28.75
CA LYS A 35 39.70 14.64 29.33
C LYS A 35 39.14 13.48 28.49
N ASN A 36 38.17 13.73 27.59
CA ASN A 36 37.49 12.73 26.77
C ASN A 36 37.74 12.92 25.25
N GLY A 37 38.78 13.66 24.85
CA GLY A 37 39.11 13.96 23.44
C GLY A 37 39.12 15.45 23.12
N GLU A 38 39.19 15.82 21.83
CA GLU A 38 39.07 17.20 21.38
C GLU A 38 37.59 17.63 21.35
N ALA A 39 37.29 18.83 21.86
CA ALA A 39 35.94 19.38 21.84
C ALA A 39 35.93 20.79 21.20
N PRO A 40 34.88 21.14 20.44
CA PRO A 40 34.75 22.46 19.84
C PRO A 40 34.33 23.52 20.87
N TYR A 41 34.96 24.69 20.79
CA TYR A 41 34.67 25.88 21.59
C TYR A 41 34.52 27.10 20.69
N THR A 42 33.70 28.07 21.09
CA THR A 42 33.63 29.40 20.48
C THR A 42 33.56 30.48 21.57
N ILE A 43 33.76 31.74 21.21
CA ILE A 43 33.54 32.88 22.10
C ILE A 43 32.07 33.29 21.99
N CYS A 44 31.33 33.17 23.09
CA CYS A 44 29.91 33.55 23.14
C CYS A 44 29.72 35.01 22.74
N LEU A 45 28.83 35.27 21.77
CA LEU A 45 28.62 36.61 21.20
C LEU A 45 28.23 37.64 22.27
N VAL A 46 27.38 37.24 23.22
CA VAL A 46 26.89 38.08 24.33
C VAL A 46 27.79 37.98 25.57
N ARG A 47 28.13 36.76 26.01
CA ARG A 47 28.86 36.56 27.29
C ARG A 47 30.35 36.94 27.21
N LYS A 48 30.91 37.09 26.00
CA LYS A 48 32.34 37.39 25.72
C LYS A 48 33.32 36.44 26.43
N LYS A 49 32.89 35.19 26.64
CA LYS A 49 33.67 34.10 27.26
C LYS A 49 33.70 32.91 26.32
N GLU A 50 34.76 32.14 26.38
CA GLU A 50 34.84 30.86 25.68
C GLU A 50 33.85 29.85 26.27
N ILE A 51 33.08 29.21 25.41
CA ILE A 51 32.03 28.26 25.75
C ILE A 51 32.15 27.01 24.87
N LYS A 52 31.81 25.86 25.45
CA LYS A 52 31.79 24.59 24.71
C LYS A 52 30.60 24.58 23.76
N LEU A 53 30.84 24.21 22.51
CA LEU A 53 29.84 24.21 21.44
C LEU A 53 29.10 22.86 21.41
N THR A 54 28.06 22.72 22.22
CA THR A 54 27.11 21.60 22.13
C THR A 54 26.12 21.83 20.97
N PRO A 55 25.38 20.80 20.49
CA PRO A 55 24.35 21.00 19.47
C PRO A 55 23.37 22.13 19.78
N GLU A 56 22.87 22.19 21.01
CA GLU A 56 21.98 23.25 21.48
C GLU A 56 22.67 24.62 21.54
N GLU A 57 23.92 24.68 22.03
CA GLU A 57 24.68 25.93 22.07
C GLU A 57 25.04 26.42 20.66
N ALA A 58 25.21 25.53 19.69
CA ALA A 58 25.40 25.89 18.28
C ALA A 58 24.20 26.69 17.75
N ILE A 59 23.00 26.16 17.94
CA ILE A 59 21.75 26.82 17.54
C ILE A 59 21.55 28.12 18.34
N ARG A 60 21.86 28.11 19.65
CA ARG A 60 21.81 29.32 20.49
C ARG A 60 22.73 30.43 19.96
N GLN A 61 23.97 30.11 19.60
CA GLN A 61 24.92 31.10 19.04
C GLN A 61 24.49 31.62 17.66
N LEU A 62 23.94 30.76 16.80
CA LEU A 62 23.37 31.18 15.52
C LEU A 62 22.15 32.09 15.71
N TYR A 63 21.27 31.76 16.66
CA TYR A 63 20.09 32.58 16.92
C TYR A 63 20.43 33.93 17.57
N LEU A 64 21.53 34.02 18.33
CA LEU A 64 22.06 35.31 18.79
C LEU A 64 22.47 36.22 17.62
N ARG A 65 22.99 35.65 16.53
CA ARG A 65 23.29 36.40 15.29
C ARG A 65 22.03 36.80 14.55
N VAL A 66 21.02 35.93 14.52
CA VAL A 66 19.69 36.31 14.00
C VAL A 66 19.16 37.55 14.75
N LEU A 67 19.28 37.57 16.08
CA LEU A 67 18.84 38.72 16.88
C LEU A 67 19.69 39.97 16.64
N SER A 68 21.02 39.85 16.57
CA SER A 68 21.93 41.01 16.45
C SER A 68 22.06 41.53 15.02
N ASP A 69 22.25 40.64 14.06
CA ASP A 69 22.69 40.97 12.69
C ASP A 69 21.48 41.10 11.75
N ARG A 70 20.46 40.23 11.91
CA ARG A 70 19.24 40.27 11.09
C ARG A 70 18.17 41.17 11.68
N LEU A 71 17.92 41.07 12.98
CA LEU A 71 16.89 41.83 13.70
C LEU A 71 17.43 43.08 14.39
N ASN A 72 18.72 43.39 14.25
CA ASN A 72 19.37 44.62 14.71
C ASN A 72 19.24 44.90 16.22
N TYR A 73 19.05 43.89 17.07
CA TYR A 73 19.04 44.07 18.52
C TYR A 73 20.47 44.28 19.05
N PRO A 74 20.75 45.40 19.75
CA PRO A 74 22.06 45.60 20.37
C PRO A 74 22.37 44.48 21.36
N LEU A 75 23.61 43.96 21.36
CA LEU A 75 24.03 42.90 22.30
C LEU A 75 23.85 43.31 23.77
N SER A 76 23.87 44.60 24.08
CA SER A 76 23.58 45.14 25.42
C SER A 76 22.14 44.91 25.89
N ARG A 77 21.21 44.61 24.96
CA ARG A 77 19.81 44.28 25.24
C ARG A 77 19.56 42.76 25.27
N ILE A 78 20.56 41.93 25.02
CA ILE A 78 20.39 40.47 24.96
C ILE A 78 21.06 39.84 26.18
N GLN A 79 20.35 38.95 26.86
CA GLN A 79 20.88 38.14 27.94
C GLN A 79 20.75 36.65 27.57
N VAL A 80 21.73 35.85 28.00
CA VAL A 80 21.77 34.41 27.75
C VAL A 80 21.67 33.69 29.10
N GLU A 81 20.93 32.59 29.16
CA GLU A 81 20.62 31.87 30.41
C GLU A 81 19.93 32.76 31.46
N TYR A 82 18.91 33.51 31.03
CA TYR A 82 18.18 34.47 31.87
C TYR A 82 17.37 33.76 32.97
N GLY A 83 17.56 34.17 34.23
CA GLY A 83 16.85 33.59 35.36
C GLY A 83 15.39 34.06 35.47
N VAL A 84 14.46 33.12 35.40
CA VAL A 84 13.01 33.31 35.61
C VAL A 84 12.61 32.76 36.98
N ASN A 85 12.05 33.62 37.82
CA ASN A 85 11.68 33.27 39.20
C ASN A 85 10.27 32.65 39.26
N PHE A 86 10.16 31.47 39.85
CA PHE A 86 8.91 30.77 40.17
C PHE A 86 8.83 30.54 41.69
N GLY A 87 8.46 31.59 42.43
CA GLY A 87 8.47 31.54 43.90
C GLY A 87 9.89 31.38 44.45
N ARG A 88 10.22 30.22 45.04
CA ARG A 88 11.56 29.91 45.59
C ARG A 88 12.50 29.23 44.57
N GLU A 89 11.99 28.79 43.42
CA GLU A 89 12.76 28.11 42.38
C GLU A 89 13.12 29.09 41.26
N VAL A 90 14.36 29.06 40.77
CA VAL A 90 14.82 29.90 39.63
C VAL A 90 15.14 28.98 38.47
N LYS A 91 14.38 29.11 37.37
CA LYS A 91 14.64 28.39 36.11
C LYS A 91 15.33 29.32 35.12
N ARG A 92 16.01 28.79 34.09
CA ARG A 92 16.74 29.60 33.11
C ARG A 92 16.13 29.47 31.73
N ALA A 93 15.85 30.60 31.09
CA ALA A 93 15.49 30.69 29.68
C ALA A 93 16.75 30.88 28.83
N ASP A 94 16.77 30.35 27.62
CA ASP A 94 18.01 30.33 26.80
C ASP A 94 18.47 31.71 26.38
N ILE A 95 17.56 32.54 25.85
CA ILE A 95 17.85 33.92 25.46
C ILE A 95 16.68 34.82 25.90
N ALA A 96 17.00 35.98 26.45
CA ALA A 96 16.03 37.03 26.76
C ALA A 96 16.47 38.36 26.10
N VAL A 97 15.58 38.99 25.36
CA VAL A 97 15.76 40.34 24.82
C VAL A 97 15.03 41.32 25.73
N MET A 98 15.74 42.34 26.21
CA MET A 98 15.22 43.34 27.13
C MET A 98 14.50 44.47 26.38
N ASP A 99 13.50 45.06 27.01
CA ASP A 99 12.77 46.22 26.50
C ASP A 99 13.71 47.42 26.30
N LYS A 100 13.42 48.24 25.28
CA LYS A 100 14.31 49.35 24.87
C LYS A 100 14.35 50.48 25.91
N ASP A 101 13.22 50.74 26.57
CA ASP A 101 13.04 51.83 27.53
C ASP A 101 13.18 51.31 28.96
N ARG A 102 12.86 50.03 29.19
CA ARG A 102 12.97 49.34 30.49
C ARG A 102 13.89 48.14 30.39
N LEU A 103 15.20 48.37 30.48
CA LEU A 103 16.25 47.33 30.36
C LEU A 103 16.17 46.18 31.39
N ASN A 104 15.33 46.29 32.42
CA ASN A 104 15.06 45.22 33.40
C ASN A 104 13.79 44.41 33.09
N THR A 105 13.03 44.78 32.05
CA THR A 105 11.80 44.11 31.62
C THR A 105 12.09 43.25 30.39
N VAL A 106 11.66 42.00 30.39
CA VAL A 106 11.87 41.08 29.26
C VAL A 106 10.84 41.37 28.16
N TYR A 107 11.33 41.65 26.96
CA TYR A 107 10.53 41.96 25.77
C TYR A 107 10.26 40.72 24.91
N ILE A 108 11.28 39.88 24.68
CA ILE A 108 11.16 38.62 23.94
C ILE A 108 11.89 37.53 24.71
N LEU A 109 11.27 36.36 24.87
CA LEU A 109 11.93 35.15 25.35
C LEU A 109 12.15 34.17 24.20
N VAL A 110 13.34 33.56 24.11
CA VAL A 110 13.65 32.52 23.14
C VAL A 110 14.07 31.26 23.88
N GLU A 111 13.49 30.12 23.50
CA GLU A 111 13.89 28.81 23.97
C GLU A 111 14.39 27.95 22.79
N VAL A 112 15.56 27.33 22.98
CA VAL A 112 16.26 26.49 22.01
C VAL A 112 16.24 25.04 22.49
N LYS A 113 15.38 24.18 21.89
CA LYS A 113 15.09 22.82 22.43
C LYS A 113 15.01 21.73 21.36
N SER A 114 15.06 20.48 21.81
CA SER A 114 14.83 19.27 21.00
C SER A 114 13.33 19.05 20.68
N PRO A 115 12.96 18.24 19.66
CA PRO A 115 11.68 18.26 18.94
C PRO A 115 10.47 17.68 19.69
N LYS A 116 10.52 17.49 21.01
CA LYS A 116 9.31 17.20 21.81
C LYS A 116 8.49 18.49 21.97
N TRP A 117 7.80 18.84 20.88
CA TRP A 117 7.06 20.09 20.66
C TRP A 117 6.09 20.45 21.81
N LYS A 118 5.35 19.46 22.35
CA LYS A 118 4.36 19.68 23.42
C LYS A 118 4.98 20.14 24.75
N ASP A 119 6.14 19.59 25.13
CA ASP A 119 6.78 19.88 26.42
C ASP A 119 7.49 21.26 26.41
N GLY A 120 8.10 21.63 25.27
CA GLY A 120 8.79 22.91 25.10
C GLY A 120 7.85 24.12 25.10
N LYS A 121 6.67 24.00 24.47
CA LYS A 121 5.65 25.07 24.40
C LYS A 121 5.06 25.39 25.77
N ALA A 122 4.78 24.36 26.59
CA ALA A 122 4.28 24.54 27.95
C ALA A 122 5.32 25.26 28.84
N GLN A 123 6.60 24.90 28.71
CA GLN A 123 7.70 25.53 29.43
C GLN A 123 7.89 27.00 29.04
N LEU A 124 7.92 27.31 27.75
CA LEU A 124 8.08 28.69 27.24
C LEU A 124 6.90 29.60 27.67
N ARG A 125 5.66 29.08 27.64
CA ARG A 125 4.49 29.78 28.16
C ARG A 125 4.60 30.07 29.65
N SER A 126 5.07 29.10 30.44
CA SER A 126 5.35 29.30 31.87
C SER A 126 6.39 30.40 32.09
N TYR A 127 7.45 30.46 31.28
CA TYR A 127 8.48 31.50 31.39
C TYR A 127 7.97 32.90 31.05
N CYS A 128 7.16 33.02 30.01
CA CYS A 128 6.51 34.30 29.67
C CYS A 128 5.56 34.76 30.78
N ASN A 129 4.90 33.83 31.47
CA ASN A 129 4.06 34.15 32.63
C ASN A 129 4.88 34.63 33.84
N GLY A 130 6.00 33.98 34.14
CA GLY A 130 6.89 34.38 35.24
C GLY A 130 7.62 35.70 35.01
N THR A 131 7.88 36.08 33.76
CA THR A 131 8.60 37.31 33.38
C THR A 131 7.70 38.47 32.96
N GLY A 132 6.46 38.19 32.59
CA GLY A 132 5.57 39.16 31.96
C GLY A 132 5.90 39.44 30.48
N SER A 133 6.77 38.64 29.85
CA SER A 133 7.21 38.90 28.48
C SER A 133 6.04 38.85 27.48
N PRO A 134 5.88 39.88 26.62
CA PRO A 134 4.78 39.94 25.65
C PRO A 134 4.99 39.02 24.44
N MET A 135 6.20 38.51 24.20
CA MET A 135 6.51 37.70 23.02
C MET A 135 7.44 36.54 23.35
N ALA A 136 7.26 35.44 22.63
CA ALA A 136 8.04 34.22 22.81
C ALA A 136 8.42 33.60 21.48
N VAL A 137 9.60 32.98 21.42
CA VAL A 137 10.13 32.26 20.27
C VAL A 137 10.52 30.88 20.73
N TRP A 138 10.12 29.87 19.98
CA TRP A 138 10.64 28.51 20.13
C TRP A 138 11.35 28.10 18.84
N THR A 139 12.56 27.55 18.93
CA THR A 139 13.29 27.04 17.76
C THR A 139 14.17 25.83 18.10
N ASN A 140 14.36 24.95 17.13
CA ASN A 140 15.37 23.89 17.14
C ASN A 140 16.34 23.97 15.94
N GLY A 141 16.33 25.09 15.22
CA GLY A 141 17.11 25.30 14.00
C GLY A 141 16.54 24.62 12.74
N ASP A 142 15.47 23.82 12.87
CA ASP A 142 14.65 23.31 11.76
C ASP A 142 13.26 23.95 11.72
N GLN A 143 12.50 23.81 12.81
CA GLN A 143 11.20 24.40 13.05
C GLN A 143 11.29 25.62 13.97
N ILE A 144 10.49 26.65 13.67
CA ILE A 144 10.41 27.88 14.45
C ILE A 144 8.95 28.27 14.68
N SER A 145 8.66 28.84 15.84
CA SER A 145 7.34 29.40 16.15
C SER A 145 7.47 30.67 16.96
N TYR A 146 6.58 31.61 16.66
CA TYR A 146 6.52 32.90 17.30
C TYR A 146 5.16 33.07 17.98
N TYR A 147 5.18 33.60 19.19
CA TYR A 147 4.00 33.74 20.02
C TYR A 147 3.90 35.15 20.57
N GLN A 148 2.70 35.72 20.57
CA GLN A 148 2.32 36.88 21.35
C GLN A 148 1.54 36.44 22.59
N ARG A 149 1.93 36.93 23.77
CA ARG A 149 1.18 36.79 25.01
C ARG A 149 0.26 37.99 25.18
N LYS A 150 -1.07 37.79 25.05
CA LYS A 150 -2.06 38.86 25.34
C LYS A 150 -2.49 38.85 26.81
N ASP A 151 -2.65 37.67 27.39
CA ASP A 151 -3.04 37.48 28.79
C ASP A 151 -2.21 36.37 29.47
N PRO A 152 -2.20 36.28 30.83
CA PRO A 152 -1.40 35.28 31.55
C PRO A 152 -1.66 33.81 31.21
N ASN A 153 -2.75 33.49 30.52
CA ASN A 153 -3.03 32.12 30.06
C ASN A 153 -3.30 32.03 28.56
N TYR A 154 -3.05 33.10 27.79
CA TYR A 154 -3.44 33.19 26.40
C TYR A 154 -2.30 33.68 25.51
N PHE A 155 -1.93 32.82 24.57
CA PHE A 155 -0.84 33.03 23.61
C PHE A 155 -1.38 32.80 22.20
N GLU A 156 -1.19 33.79 21.32
CA GLU A 156 -1.52 33.71 19.88
C GLU A 156 -0.24 33.50 19.07
N ASP A 157 -0.34 32.72 18.00
CA ASP A 157 0.75 32.59 17.04
C ASP A 157 0.84 33.86 16.18
N ILE A 158 2.07 34.33 15.95
CA ILE A 158 2.37 35.49 15.09
C ILE A 158 3.32 35.07 13.97
N SER A 159 3.36 35.84 12.88
CA SER A 159 4.14 35.51 11.69
C SER A 159 5.65 35.65 11.91
N ASP A 160 6.09 36.64 12.67
CA ASP A 160 7.49 36.89 13.03
C ASP A 160 7.59 37.71 14.34
N ILE A 161 8.82 38.00 14.80
CA ILE A 161 9.09 38.97 15.87
C ILE A 161 9.58 40.31 15.29
N PRO A 162 9.32 41.44 15.97
CA PRO A 162 9.79 42.74 15.49
C PRO A 162 11.32 42.81 15.44
N ASN A 163 11.87 43.55 14.49
CA ASN A 163 13.26 44.02 14.61
C ASN A 163 13.38 45.15 15.64
N SER A 164 14.60 45.57 15.97
CA SER A 164 14.85 46.57 17.02
C SER A 164 14.19 47.94 16.82
N ASN A 165 13.80 48.27 15.58
CA ASN A 165 13.13 49.52 15.19
C ASN A 165 11.63 49.34 14.93
N GLN A 166 11.12 48.11 14.95
CA GLN A 166 9.72 47.79 14.74
C GLN A 166 9.01 47.51 16.07
N THR A 167 7.70 47.72 16.07
CA THR A 167 6.81 47.30 17.14
C THR A 167 6.09 46.01 16.75
N LEU A 168 5.52 45.32 17.73
CA LEU A 168 4.65 44.18 17.47
C LEU A 168 3.44 44.57 16.60
N ALA A 169 2.95 45.80 16.73
CA ALA A 169 1.88 46.30 15.86
C ALA A 169 2.33 46.38 14.39
N ASP A 170 3.59 46.72 14.12
CA ASP A 170 4.13 46.78 12.75
C ASP A 170 4.25 45.39 12.11
N ILE A 171 4.52 44.37 12.91
CA ILE A 171 4.53 42.97 12.46
C ILE A 171 3.11 42.45 12.18
N LEU A 172 2.16 42.80 13.04
CA LEU A 172 0.75 42.42 12.86
C LEU A 172 0.08 43.17 11.68
N GLN A 173 0.65 44.30 11.24
CA GLN A 173 0.16 45.14 10.13
C GLN A 173 0.95 44.99 8.82
N ILE A 174 1.83 43.98 8.70
CA ILE A 174 2.61 43.76 7.47
C ILE A 174 1.67 43.65 6.27
N LYS A 175 1.93 44.48 5.25
CA LYS A 175 1.26 44.40 3.96
C LYS A 175 1.70 43.10 3.28
N PHE A 176 0.76 42.18 3.09
CA PHE A 176 1.02 40.87 2.48
C PHE A 176 0.16 40.70 1.23
N THR A 177 0.80 40.64 0.08
CA THR A 177 0.18 40.53 -1.25
C THR A 177 0.23 39.11 -1.79
N LEU A 178 -0.36 38.86 -2.96
CA LEU A 178 -0.29 37.55 -3.60
C LEU A 178 1.15 37.20 -4.04
N ASP A 179 1.95 38.19 -4.45
CA ASP A 179 3.38 37.95 -4.74
C ASP A 179 4.16 37.54 -3.48
N ASP A 180 3.80 38.09 -2.32
CA ASP A 180 4.39 37.68 -1.04
C ASP A 180 3.98 36.25 -0.67
N LEU A 181 2.72 35.86 -0.93
CA LEU A 181 2.25 34.48 -0.74
C LEU A 181 3.00 33.49 -1.64
N ILE A 182 3.19 33.84 -2.92
CA ILE A 182 3.94 32.99 -3.87
C ILE A 182 5.40 32.83 -3.40
N ALA A 183 6.03 33.92 -2.96
CA ALA A 183 7.41 33.88 -2.48
C ALA A 183 7.57 33.19 -1.11
N ASN A 184 6.50 33.08 -0.32
CA ASN A 184 6.52 32.58 1.05
C ASN A 184 5.62 31.37 1.30
N ASP A 185 5.19 30.67 0.24
CA ASP A 185 4.27 29.54 0.35
C ASP A 185 4.76 28.50 1.37
N LYS A 186 3.98 28.37 2.44
CA LYS A 186 4.25 27.49 3.58
C LYS A 186 4.35 26.03 3.16
N LEU A 187 3.59 25.61 2.14
CA LEU A 187 3.58 24.24 1.65
C LEU A 187 4.93 23.87 1.03
N VAL A 188 5.44 24.73 0.16
CA VAL A 188 6.76 24.55 -0.49
C VAL A 188 7.89 24.75 0.51
N LYS A 189 7.91 25.87 1.25
CA LYS A 189 9.04 26.21 2.14
C LYS A 189 9.23 25.24 3.30
N ARG A 190 8.16 24.63 3.80
CA ARG A 190 8.20 23.70 4.92
C ARG A 190 8.07 22.24 4.51
N ASN A 191 8.05 21.95 3.21
CA ASN A 191 7.84 20.62 2.65
C ASN A 191 6.62 19.91 3.29
N LYS A 192 5.48 20.61 3.36
CA LYS A 192 4.23 20.10 3.94
C LYS A 192 3.13 20.03 2.87
N SER A 193 2.27 19.02 2.99
CA SER A 193 1.04 18.94 2.18
C SER A 193 -0.12 19.68 2.84
N LEU A 194 -1.14 20.08 2.06
CA LEU A 194 -2.38 20.64 2.61
C LEU A 194 -3.15 19.62 3.46
N LYS A 195 -3.11 18.33 3.09
CA LYS A 195 -3.64 17.22 3.90
C LYS A 195 -3.03 17.23 5.31
N THR A 196 -1.71 17.36 5.42
CA THR A 196 -1.03 17.43 6.73
C THR A 196 -1.47 18.63 7.54
N LEU A 197 -1.68 19.80 6.92
CA LEU A 197 -2.21 20.97 7.64
C LEU A 197 -3.65 20.75 8.13
N ILE A 198 -4.47 20.02 7.36
CA ILE A 198 -5.83 19.65 7.75
C ILE A 198 -5.81 18.70 8.94
N GLU A 199 -4.99 17.64 8.89
CA GLU A 199 -4.80 16.69 9.99
C GLU A 199 -4.36 17.41 11.28
N GLU A 200 -3.42 18.35 11.18
CA GLU A 200 -2.99 19.19 12.30
C GLU A 200 -4.15 20.03 12.89
N MET A 201 -4.98 20.66 12.05
CA MET A 201 -6.13 21.44 12.52
C MET A 201 -7.22 20.56 13.17
N GLU A 202 -7.41 19.35 12.65
CA GLU A 202 -8.34 18.36 13.20
C GLU A 202 -7.95 17.95 14.62
N ASP A 203 -6.68 17.55 14.80
CA ASP A 203 -6.14 17.10 16.08
C ASP A 203 -6.06 18.24 17.12
N GLU A 204 -5.76 19.46 16.70
CA GLU A 204 -5.56 20.59 17.61
C GLU A 204 -6.86 21.26 18.08
N VAL A 205 -7.85 21.37 17.19
CA VAL A 205 -9.03 22.23 17.43
C VAL A 205 -10.35 21.57 17.05
N LEU A 206 -10.45 21.02 15.83
CA LEU A 206 -11.77 20.64 15.29
C LEU A 206 -12.36 19.39 15.96
N ALA A 207 -11.52 18.47 16.47
CA ALA A 207 -11.97 17.30 17.23
C ALA A 207 -12.80 17.67 18.48
N ASN A 208 -12.58 18.86 19.04
CA ASN A 208 -13.30 19.36 20.23
C ASN A 208 -14.35 20.43 19.90
N ALA A 209 -14.55 20.75 18.62
CA ALA A 209 -15.42 21.86 18.21
C ALA A 209 -16.91 21.48 18.07
N GLY A 210 -17.24 20.19 17.99
CA GLY A 210 -18.64 19.72 17.88
C GLY A 210 -19.34 20.11 16.57
N VAL A 211 -18.57 20.35 15.50
CA VAL A 211 -19.05 20.75 14.17
C VAL A 211 -18.75 19.68 13.12
N ASP A 212 -19.42 19.73 11.97
CA ASP A 212 -19.02 18.93 10.80
C ASP A 212 -17.69 19.51 10.27
N VAL A 213 -16.60 18.76 10.49
CA VAL A 213 -15.22 19.11 10.12
C VAL A 213 -15.10 19.40 8.63
N PHE A 214 -15.75 18.58 7.79
CA PHE A 214 -15.75 18.77 6.33
C PHE A 214 -16.38 20.11 5.97
N GLU A 215 -17.57 20.40 6.50
CA GLU A 215 -18.30 21.63 6.15
C GLU A 215 -17.54 22.90 6.56
N GLU A 216 -16.96 22.92 7.76
CA GLU A 216 -16.26 24.11 8.25
C GLU A 216 -14.92 24.33 7.53
N LEU A 217 -14.14 23.28 7.29
CA LEU A 217 -12.90 23.39 6.51
C LEU A 217 -13.19 23.77 5.06
N PHE A 218 -14.24 23.21 4.46
CA PHE A 218 -14.62 23.54 3.09
C PHE A 218 -15.00 25.02 2.95
N LYS A 219 -15.73 25.61 3.91
CA LYS A 219 -16.04 27.05 3.92
C LYS A 219 -14.78 27.92 3.99
N LEU A 220 -13.79 27.52 4.80
CA LEU A 220 -12.53 28.25 4.94
C LEU A 220 -11.67 28.16 3.67
N ILE A 221 -11.52 26.96 3.11
CA ILE A 221 -10.83 26.74 1.84
C ILE A 221 -11.50 27.57 0.73
N PHE A 222 -12.82 27.55 0.66
CA PHE A 222 -13.60 28.32 -0.32
C PHE A 222 -13.38 29.84 -0.20
N ALA A 223 -13.42 30.38 1.02
CA ALA A 223 -13.14 31.79 1.27
C ALA A 223 -11.71 32.18 0.89
N LYS A 224 -10.73 31.30 1.18
CA LYS A 224 -9.33 31.52 0.84
C LYS A 224 -9.08 31.47 -0.67
N LEU A 225 -9.68 30.51 -1.38
CA LEU A 225 -9.65 30.46 -2.84
C LEU A 225 -10.17 31.76 -3.44
N TYR A 226 -11.28 32.30 -2.92
CA TYR A 226 -11.80 33.58 -3.40
C TYR A 226 -10.80 34.74 -3.20
N ASP A 227 -10.12 34.80 -2.06
CA ASP A 227 -9.14 35.85 -1.76
C ASP A 227 -7.92 35.79 -2.68
N GLU A 228 -7.40 34.59 -2.93
CA GLU A 228 -6.29 34.35 -3.87
C GLU A 228 -6.70 34.67 -5.31
N TRP A 229 -7.84 34.13 -5.77
CA TRP A 229 -8.38 34.37 -7.10
C TRP A 229 -8.57 35.86 -7.36
N TYR A 230 -9.25 36.57 -6.45
CA TYR A 230 -9.54 37.98 -6.61
C TYR A 230 -8.27 38.85 -6.59
N SER A 231 -7.25 38.42 -5.84
CA SER A 231 -5.93 39.07 -5.84
C SER A 231 -5.14 38.80 -7.12
N GLY A 232 -5.35 37.64 -7.76
CA GLY A 232 -4.75 37.28 -9.04
C GLY A 232 -5.31 38.03 -10.25
N GLN A 233 -6.49 38.67 -10.12
CA GLN A 233 -7.15 39.32 -11.26
C GLN A 233 -6.59 40.72 -11.58
N GLY A 234 -6.21 40.93 -12.84
CA GLY A 234 -5.70 42.21 -13.35
C GLY A 234 -4.42 42.66 -12.63
N ASN A 235 -4.27 43.96 -12.37
CA ASN A 235 -3.06 44.50 -11.72
C ASN A 235 -3.03 44.30 -10.19
N ARG A 236 -3.96 43.53 -9.62
CA ARG A 236 -4.15 43.41 -8.16
C ARG A 236 -3.07 42.60 -7.46
N ARG A 237 -2.34 41.75 -8.20
CA ARG A 237 -1.36 40.79 -7.65
C ARG A 237 -0.33 41.42 -6.71
N ARG A 238 0.11 42.64 -7.04
CA ARG A 238 1.10 43.44 -6.27
C ARG A 238 0.50 44.56 -5.44
N THR A 239 -0.79 44.87 -5.63
CA THR A 239 -1.40 46.08 -5.06
C THR A 239 -2.48 45.77 -4.03
N ARG A 240 -3.10 44.59 -4.09
CA ARG A 240 -4.14 44.16 -3.15
C ARG A 240 -3.53 43.35 -2.02
N LEU A 241 -3.92 43.69 -0.80
CA LEU A 241 -3.56 42.93 0.40
C LEU A 241 -4.51 41.75 0.57
N LEU A 242 -3.96 40.59 0.94
CA LEU A 242 -4.74 39.40 1.25
C LEU A 242 -5.57 39.62 2.53
N GLU A 243 -6.84 39.24 2.47
CA GLU A 243 -7.80 39.41 3.55
C GLU A 243 -7.94 38.14 4.42
N PHE A 244 -7.66 36.96 3.86
CA PHE A 244 -7.62 35.69 4.58
C PHE A 244 -6.33 35.60 5.42
N ARG A 245 -6.26 36.44 6.46
CA ARG A 245 -5.11 36.51 7.38
C ARG A 245 -5.53 37.07 8.73
N ASN A 246 -4.91 36.55 9.79
CA ASN A 246 -4.93 37.20 11.10
C ASN A 246 -3.96 38.39 11.13
N THR A 247 -4.53 39.60 11.14
CA THR A 247 -3.79 40.88 11.16
C THR A 247 -3.75 41.50 12.55
N GLY A 248 -3.81 40.67 13.61
CA GLY A 248 -3.72 41.10 15.01
C GLY A 248 -5.00 41.69 15.62
N GLN A 249 -6.13 41.58 14.93
CA GLN A 249 -7.44 41.98 15.44
C GLN A 249 -7.97 41.03 16.54
N THR A 250 -9.10 41.38 17.16
CA THR A 250 -9.80 40.46 18.09
C THR A 250 -10.38 39.25 17.34
N GLU A 251 -10.53 38.11 18.01
CA GLU A 251 -11.11 36.90 17.42
C GLU A 251 -12.50 37.15 16.80
N ALA A 252 -13.32 37.97 17.46
CA ALA A 252 -14.64 38.36 16.95
C ALA A 252 -14.54 39.20 15.67
N ALA A 253 -13.59 40.14 15.61
CA ALA A 253 -13.36 40.94 14.41
C ALA A 253 -12.78 40.09 13.26
N LEU A 254 -11.90 39.13 13.56
CA LEU A 254 -11.39 38.17 12.59
C LEU A 254 -12.52 37.30 12.04
N LYS A 255 -13.39 36.76 12.90
CA LYS A 255 -14.56 35.99 12.47
C LYS A 255 -15.44 36.79 11.51
N ASN A 256 -15.73 38.06 11.81
CA ASN A 256 -16.52 38.92 10.92
C ASN A 256 -15.80 39.15 9.58
N LYS A 257 -14.49 39.43 9.59
CA LYS A 257 -13.68 39.62 8.37
C LYS A 257 -13.71 38.39 7.45
N ILE A 258 -13.50 37.20 8.01
CA ILE A 258 -13.52 35.94 7.25
C ILE A 258 -14.94 35.58 6.81
N GLN A 259 -15.95 35.89 7.62
CA GLN A 259 -17.35 35.73 7.25
C GLN A 259 -17.74 36.65 6.07
N ASP A 260 -17.29 37.90 6.05
CA ASP A 260 -17.52 38.84 4.95
C ASP A 260 -16.81 38.38 3.65
N LEU A 261 -15.61 37.82 3.79
CA LEU A 261 -14.88 37.22 2.67
C LEU A 261 -15.63 35.99 2.12
N PHE A 262 -16.12 35.11 2.99
CA PHE A 262 -16.94 33.97 2.62
C PHE A 262 -18.26 34.40 1.95
N ASP A 263 -18.94 35.42 2.49
CA ASP A 263 -20.19 35.94 1.91
C ASP A 263 -19.96 36.56 0.51
N ARG A 264 -18.81 37.21 0.27
CA ARG A 264 -18.41 37.66 -1.07
C ARG A 264 -18.10 36.49 -2.00
N ALA A 265 -17.44 35.44 -1.51
CA ALA A 265 -17.19 34.22 -2.27
C ALA A 265 -18.50 33.57 -2.74
N LYS A 266 -19.50 33.45 -1.85
CA LYS A 266 -20.83 32.91 -2.19
C LYS A 266 -21.53 33.72 -3.28
N LYS A 267 -21.48 35.05 -3.19
CA LYS A 267 -22.06 35.94 -4.20
C LYS A 267 -21.37 35.82 -5.56
N LYS A 268 -20.05 35.63 -5.56
CA LYS A 268 -19.27 35.46 -6.79
C LYS A 268 -19.52 34.09 -7.42
N TRP A 269 -19.68 33.06 -6.60
CA TRP A 269 -19.80 31.67 -7.02
C TRP A 269 -21.07 31.00 -6.46
N PRO A 270 -22.25 31.38 -6.98
CA PRO A 270 -23.52 30.77 -6.57
C PRO A 270 -23.60 29.26 -6.79
N GLY A 271 -24.44 28.60 -5.98
CA GLY A 271 -24.75 27.16 -6.14
C GLY A 271 -23.78 26.18 -5.47
N ILE A 272 -22.77 26.66 -4.73
CA ILE A 272 -21.89 25.81 -3.89
C ILE A 272 -22.33 25.86 -2.42
N PHE A 273 -22.74 27.03 -1.95
CA PHE A 273 -23.33 27.25 -0.63
C PHE A 273 -24.55 28.16 -0.78
N SER A 274 -25.60 27.92 0.02
CA SER A 274 -26.76 28.80 0.07
C SER A 274 -26.44 30.13 0.79
N GLU A 275 -27.26 31.16 0.55
CA GLU A 275 -27.01 32.51 1.07
C GLU A 275 -27.08 32.60 2.61
N ASP A 276 -27.85 31.73 3.24
CA ASP A 276 -28.07 31.66 4.69
C ASP A 276 -26.93 30.97 5.44
N VAL A 277 -26.10 30.15 4.77
CA VAL A 277 -24.99 29.43 5.41
C VAL A 277 -23.94 30.39 5.98
N LYS A 278 -23.57 30.19 7.24
CA LYS A 278 -22.51 30.93 7.95
C LYS A 278 -21.41 29.98 8.45
N ILE A 279 -20.28 30.56 8.87
CA ILE A 279 -19.18 29.83 9.50
C ILE A 279 -19.58 29.53 10.95
N GLY A 280 -19.71 28.25 11.27
CA GLY A 280 -20.15 27.72 12.55
C GLY A 280 -19.06 27.70 13.62
N LEU A 281 -17.79 27.79 13.23
CA LEU A 281 -16.66 27.81 14.16
C LEU A 281 -16.75 28.94 15.20
N ALA A 282 -16.43 28.62 16.46
CA ALA A 282 -16.22 29.63 17.50
C ALA A 282 -15.08 30.59 17.10
N PRO A 283 -15.12 31.87 17.53
CA PRO A 283 -14.08 32.85 17.17
C PRO A 283 -12.65 32.36 17.44
N SER A 284 -12.44 31.69 18.57
CA SER A 284 -11.15 31.09 18.95
C SER A 284 -10.73 29.94 18.03
N HIS A 285 -11.65 29.04 17.67
CA HIS A 285 -11.37 27.93 16.75
C HIS A 285 -11.07 28.41 15.33
N LEU A 286 -11.83 29.40 14.86
CA LEU A 286 -11.63 30.03 13.55
C LEU A 286 -10.25 30.69 13.46
N SER A 287 -9.83 31.38 14.53
CA SER A 287 -8.51 32.04 14.59
C SER A 287 -7.38 31.06 14.32
N VAL A 288 -7.40 29.88 14.97
CA VAL A 288 -6.38 28.84 14.77
C VAL A 288 -6.39 28.30 13.35
N CYS A 289 -7.58 28.02 12.80
CA CYS A 289 -7.69 27.50 11.43
C CYS A 289 -7.18 28.51 10.39
N VAL A 290 -7.49 29.80 10.55
CA VAL A 290 -6.99 30.87 9.68
C VAL A 290 -5.47 30.97 9.76
N SER A 291 -4.90 30.98 10.97
CA SER A 291 -3.45 31.04 11.17
C SER A 291 -2.73 29.82 10.55
N SER A 292 -3.37 28.66 10.50
CA SER A 292 -2.78 27.48 9.86
C SER A 292 -2.74 27.60 8.33
N LEU A 293 -3.80 28.18 7.73
CA LEU A 293 -4.02 28.25 6.28
C LEU A 293 -3.53 29.56 5.62
N GLU A 294 -3.33 30.65 6.35
CA GLU A 294 -3.08 31.97 5.76
C GLU A 294 -1.88 32.02 4.80
N ASP A 295 -0.78 31.33 5.12
CA ASP A 295 0.46 31.28 4.34
C ASP A 295 0.54 30.08 3.37
N ALA A 296 -0.49 29.24 3.28
CA ALA A 296 -0.54 28.15 2.30
C ALA A 296 -1.09 28.68 0.97
N LYS A 297 -0.42 28.46 -0.16
CA LYS A 297 -1.00 28.82 -1.47
C LYS A 297 -1.89 27.68 -1.97
N LEU A 298 -3.14 27.97 -2.29
CA LEU A 298 -4.09 26.96 -2.75
C LEU A 298 -4.14 26.88 -4.28
N PHE A 299 -4.15 28.02 -4.99
CA PHE A 299 -4.14 28.02 -6.44
C PHE A 299 -2.77 27.58 -7.01
N ASN A 300 -2.63 26.31 -7.34
CA ASN A 300 -1.40 25.72 -7.90
C ASN A 300 -1.57 25.32 -9.37
N SER A 301 -0.47 25.19 -10.11
CA SER A 301 -0.46 24.92 -11.56
C SER A 301 -1.15 23.61 -11.95
N ASN A 302 -1.19 22.62 -11.05
CA ASN A 302 -1.71 21.28 -11.28
C ASN A 302 -2.95 20.93 -10.43
N LEU A 303 -3.45 21.83 -9.57
CA LEU A 303 -4.55 21.57 -8.61
C LEU A 303 -4.32 20.43 -7.60
N ASP A 304 -3.15 19.82 -7.65
CA ASP A 304 -2.85 18.59 -6.93
C ASP A 304 -2.98 18.73 -5.42
N VAL A 305 -2.65 19.92 -4.91
CA VAL A 305 -2.68 20.23 -3.48
C VAL A 305 -4.11 20.31 -2.95
N ILE A 306 -5.02 20.93 -3.70
CA ILE A 306 -6.42 21.12 -3.27
C ILE A 306 -7.20 19.81 -3.40
N ASP A 307 -7.03 19.12 -4.52
CA ASP A 307 -7.77 17.90 -4.81
C ASP A 307 -7.40 16.77 -3.82
N GLU A 308 -6.14 16.69 -3.37
CA GLU A 308 -5.70 15.69 -2.38
C GLU A 308 -6.30 15.97 -0.99
N ALA A 309 -6.43 17.25 -0.63
CA ALA A 309 -7.06 17.67 0.60
C ALA A 309 -8.57 17.39 0.61
N PHE A 310 -9.27 17.64 -0.50
CA PHE A 310 -10.70 17.32 -0.58
C PHE A 310 -10.97 15.81 -0.63
N GLU A 311 -10.13 15.03 -1.32
CA GLU A 311 -10.16 13.58 -1.28
C GLU A 311 -10.08 13.07 0.17
N TYR A 312 -9.11 13.58 0.94
CA TYR A 312 -8.98 13.23 2.36
C TYR A 312 -10.26 13.56 3.16
N LEU A 313 -10.77 14.78 3.03
CA LEU A 313 -11.94 15.26 3.78
C LEU A 313 -13.23 14.50 3.44
N ILE A 314 -13.47 14.17 2.16
CA ILE A 314 -14.65 13.40 1.75
C ILE A 314 -14.58 11.97 2.32
N ASN A 315 -13.41 11.34 2.27
CA ASN A 315 -13.21 9.97 2.73
C ASN A 315 -13.45 9.80 4.24
N GLN A 316 -13.03 10.76 5.07
CA GLN A 316 -13.29 10.74 6.52
C GLN A 316 -14.79 10.77 6.83
N SER A 317 -15.55 11.58 6.08
CA SER A 317 -17.00 11.72 6.27
C SER A 317 -17.82 10.56 5.69
N SER A 318 -17.25 9.77 4.77
CA SER A 318 -17.95 8.75 3.96
C SER A 318 -17.65 7.29 4.36
N LYS A 319 -17.08 7.06 5.56
CA LYS A 319 -16.58 5.74 6.02
C LYS A 319 -17.44 4.53 5.57
N GLY A 320 -16.88 3.76 4.63
CA GLY A 320 -17.09 2.31 4.47
C GLY A 320 -18.36 1.81 3.77
N GLU A 321 -19.49 2.52 3.79
CA GLU A 321 -20.77 1.93 3.34
C GLU A 321 -21.13 2.18 1.86
N LYS A 322 -20.62 3.23 1.22
CA LYS A 322 -21.05 3.63 -0.14
C LYS A 322 -20.22 3.05 -1.29
N GLY A 323 -19.04 2.48 -1.03
CA GLY A 323 -18.15 1.94 -2.08
C GLY A 323 -17.59 2.99 -3.04
N GLN A 324 -17.55 4.25 -2.62
CA GLN A 324 -16.99 5.38 -3.37
C GLN A 324 -15.47 5.44 -3.14
N PHE A 325 -14.70 5.48 -4.23
CA PHE A 325 -13.24 5.55 -4.19
C PHE A 325 -12.76 6.61 -5.18
N PHE A 326 -11.83 7.45 -4.75
CA PHE A 326 -11.21 8.42 -5.65
C PHE A 326 -10.25 7.74 -6.61
N THR A 327 -10.24 8.21 -7.85
CA THR A 327 -9.35 7.72 -8.90
C THR A 327 -7.99 8.40 -8.74
N PRO A 328 -6.88 7.67 -8.55
CA PRO A 328 -5.56 8.28 -8.50
C PRO A 328 -5.25 9.06 -9.78
N ARG A 329 -4.59 10.22 -9.65
CA ARG A 329 -4.36 11.14 -10.79
C ARG A 329 -3.58 10.54 -11.94
N TYR A 330 -2.55 9.75 -11.64
CA TYR A 330 -1.81 9.04 -12.67
C TYR A 330 -2.66 8.00 -13.43
N VAL A 331 -3.80 7.55 -12.88
CA VAL A 331 -4.77 6.72 -13.62
C VAL A 331 -5.70 7.61 -14.46
N ILE A 332 -6.09 8.78 -13.96
CA ILE A 332 -6.87 9.78 -14.70
C ILE A 332 -6.09 10.24 -15.95
N ASP A 333 -4.84 10.67 -15.76
CA ASP A 333 -3.96 11.14 -16.83
C ASP A 333 -3.67 10.05 -17.86
N LEU A 334 -3.53 8.79 -17.43
CA LEU A 334 -3.46 7.64 -18.34
C LEU A 334 -4.68 7.61 -19.27
N CYS A 335 -5.89 7.69 -18.71
CA CYS A 335 -7.13 7.63 -19.50
C CYS A 335 -7.24 8.83 -20.45
N VAL A 336 -6.93 10.04 -19.97
CA VAL A 336 -6.96 11.27 -20.78
C VAL A 336 -5.94 11.17 -21.93
N LYS A 337 -4.70 10.76 -21.67
CA LYS A 337 -3.68 10.56 -22.72
C LYS A 337 -4.12 9.51 -23.74
N MET A 338 -4.68 8.38 -23.31
CA MET A 338 -5.10 7.31 -24.22
C MET A 338 -6.36 7.65 -25.01
N LEU A 339 -7.29 8.44 -24.48
CA LEU A 339 -8.47 8.88 -25.22
C LEU A 339 -8.22 10.13 -26.07
N ASN A 340 -7.17 10.92 -25.80
CA ASN A 340 -6.82 12.12 -26.57
C ASN A 340 -8.01 13.06 -26.88
N PRO A 341 -8.66 13.67 -25.87
CA PRO A 341 -9.75 14.62 -26.07
C PRO A 341 -9.38 15.81 -26.95
N GLN A 342 -10.31 16.25 -27.81
CA GLN A 342 -10.18 17.45 -28.66
C GLN A 342 -11.23 18.51 -28.29
N GLU A 343 -10.99 19.76 -28.72
CA GLU A 343 -11.83 20.92 -28.39
C GLU A 343 -13.28 20.85 -28.91
N ASP A 344 -13.52 20.22 -30.06
CA ASP A 344 -14.85 20.14 -30.66
C ASP A 344 -15.74 19.04 -30.05
N GLU A 345 -15.14 18.14 -29.26
CA GLU A 345 -15.75 16.94 -28.70
C GLU A 345 -16.48 17.19 -27.38
N TYR A 346 -17.61 16.50 -27.17
CA TYR A 346 -18.35 16.53 -25.91
C TYR A 346 -17.85 15.44 -24.94
N MET A 347 -17.48 15.83 -23.72
CA MET A 347 -16.99 14.94 -22.67
C MET A 347 -17.96 14.87 -21.49
N ILE A 348 -18.14 13.67 -20.92
CA ILE A 348 -18.87 13.48 -19.66
C ILE A 348 -18.20 12.48 -18.71
N ASP A 349 -18.34 12.75 -17.41
CA ASP A 349 -18.19 11.77 -16.35
C ASP A 349 -19.53 11.53 -15.64
N THR A 350 -19.98 10.27 -15.62
CA THR A 350 -21.28 9.86 -15.09
C THR A 350 -21.25 9.45 -13.62
N ALA A 351 -20.07 9.39 -13.00
CA ALA A 351 -19.85 9.07 -11.59
C ALA A 351 -18.67 9.89 -11.08
N ALA A 352 -18.83 11.23 -11.14
CA ALA A 352 -17.71 12.15 -11.21
C ALA A 352 -16.92 12.33 -9.92
N GLY A 353 -17.50 12.06 -8.74
CA GLY A 353 -16.87 12.36 -7.47
C GLY A 353 -16.43 13.83 -7.39
N SER A 354 -15.15 14.09 -7.16
CA SER A 354 -14.54 15.45 -7.21
C SER A 354 -14.31 15.99 -8.63
N SER A 355 -14.76 15.32 -9.69
CA SER A 355 -14.54 15.67 -11.10
C SER A 355 -13.08 15.63 -11.57
N GLY A 356 -12.30 14.65 -11.10
CA GLY A 356 -10.93 14.45 -11.55
C GLY A 356 -10.80 14.26 -13.08
N PHE A 357 -11.63 13.39 -13.69
CA PHE A 357 -11.61 13.20 -15.15
C PHE A 357 -11.97 14.48 -15.94
N PRO A 358 -13.07 15.20 -15.62
CA PRO A 358 -13.37 16.49 -16.25
C PRO A 358 -12.23 17.50 -16.14
N VAL A 359 -11.65 17.70 -14.95
CA VAL A 359 -10.59 18.69 -14.71
C VAL A 359 -9.34 18.39 -15.54
N HIS A 360 -8.88 17.14 -15.55
CA HIS A 360 -7.69 16.75 -16.32
C HIS A 360 -7.93 16.81 -17.84
N THR A 361 -9.15 16.53 -18.29
CA THR A 361 -9.56 16.72 -19.70
C THR A 361 -9.50 18.19 -20.09
N ILE A 362 -10.03 19.07 -19.24
CA ILE A 362 -9.96 20.53 -19.45
C ILE A 362 -8.51 20.98 -19.59
N PHE A 363 -7.62 20.53 -18.71
CA PHE A 363 -6.21 20.88 -18.77
C PHE A 363 -5.51 20.37 -20.02
N HIS A 364 -5.85 19.15 -20.46
CA HIS A 364 -5.34 18.59 -21.71
C HIS A 364 -5.74 19.44 -22.92
N VAL A 365 -7.03 19.75 -23.07
CA VAL A 365 -7.55 20.54 -24.21
C VAL A 365 -7.12 22.01 -24.14
N TRP A 366 -7.00 22.58 -22.94
CA TRP A 366 -6.48 23.94 -22.80
C TRP A 366 -5.03 24.06 -23.25
N ARG A 367 -4.18 23.09 -22.91
CA ARG A 367 -2.79 23.09 -23.40
C ARG A 367 -2.74 23.05 -24.93
N GLN A 368 -3.59 22.23 -25.54
CA GLN A 368 -3.78 22.18 -26.99
C GLN A 368 -4.22 23.54 -27.56
N ILE A 369 -5.23 24.21 -26.97
CA ILE A 369 -5.72 25.52 -27.41
C ILE A 369 -4.65 26.61 -27.25
N LEU A 370 -3.93 26.63 -26.13
CA LEU A 370 -2.87 27.62 -25.88
C LEU A 370 -1.72 27.45 -26.88
N GLU A 371 -1.33 26.21 -27.17
CA GLU A 371 -0.33 25.91 -28.19
C GLU A 371 -0.80 26.38 -29.59
N ASP A 372 -2.06 26.13 -29.93
CA ASP A 372 -2.66 26.60 -31.19
C ASP A 372 -2.70 28.14 -31.28
N GLU A 373 -2.84 28.84 -30.15
CA GLU A 373 -2.79 30.31 -30.04
C GLU A 373 -1.36 30.87 -29.88
N GLY A 374 -0.34 30.01 -29.77
CA GLY A 374 1.06 30.42 -29.57
C GLY A 374 1.34 31.02 -28.18
N LEU A 375 0.55 30.65 -27.17
CA LEU A 375 0.67 31.09 -25.79
C LEU A 375 1.39 30.04 -24.94
N GLU A 376 2.41 30.44 -24.19
CA GLU A 376 3.06 29.53 -23.23
C GLU A 376 2.22 29.39 -21.95
N ALA A 377 1.98 28.16 -21.52
CA ALA A 377 1.34 27.88 -20.24
C ALA A 377 2.28 28.26 -19.08
N SER A 378 1.93 29.30 -18.32
CA SER A 378 2.74 29.75 -17.19
C SER A 378 2.61 28.84 -15.96
N HIS A 379 3.51 28.98 -14.99
CA HIS A 379 3.40 28.33 -13.67
C HIS A 379 2.15 28.74 -12.85
N LEU A 380 1.39 29.74 -13.31
CA LEU A 380 0.11 30.19 -12.76
C LEU A 380 -1.05 29.83 -13.69
N PHE A 381 -0.90 28.76 -14.46
CA PHE A 381 -1.86 28.25 -15.43
C PHE A 381 -3.31 28.23 -14.91
N SER A 382 -3.55 28.00 -13.63
CA SER A 382 -4.88 27.99 -13.01
C SER A 382 -5.42 29.36 -12.58
N LEU A 383 -4.57 30.37 -12.37
CA LEU A 383 -4.94 31.71 -11.88
C LEU A 383 -5.16 32.74 -13.00
N GLU A 384 -4.48 32.54 -14.12
CA GLU A 384 -4.51 33.49 -15.24
C GLU A 384 -5.85 33.46 -15.97
N GLU A 385 -6.27 34.63 -16.45
CA GLU A 385 -7.46 34.72 -17.28
C GLU A 385 -7.30 33.88 -18.55
N LYS A 386 -8.26 33.00 -18.80
CA LYS A 386 -8.23 32.10 -19.95
C LYS A 386 -8.76 32.79 -21.21
N PRO A 387 -8.22 32.46 -22.40
CA PRO A 387 -8.81 32.87 -23.66
C PRO A 387 -10.29 32.50 -23.73
N PRO A 388 -11.13 33.26 -24.46
CA PRO A 388 -12.55 32.95 -24.63
C PRO A 388 -12.80 31.52 -25.11
N ARG A 389 -11.96 31.03 -26.02
CA ARG A 389 -12.00 29.67 -26.59
C ARG A 389 -11.89 28.57 -25.52
N CYS A 390 -11.00 28.76 -24.54
CA CYS A 390 -10.88 27.87 -23.38
C CYS A 390 -12.12 27.89 -22.47
N LYS A 391 -12.75 29.06 -22.29
CA LYS A 391 -13.98 29.20 -21.47
C LYS A 391 -15.18 28.57 -22.17
N GLU A 392 -15.34 28.80 -23.47
CA GLU A 392 -16.41 28.23 -24.30
C GLU A 392 -16.37 26.69 -24.31
N TYR A 393 -15.18 26.08 -24.38
CA TYR A 393 -15.02 24.63 -24.28
C TYR A 393 -15.60 24.09 -22.96
N VAL A 394 -15.24 24.68 -21.83
CA VAL A 394 -15.72 24.24 -20.50
C VAL A 394 -17.24 24.44 -20.38
N GLU A 395 -17.74 25.60 -20.79
CA GLU A 395 -19.15 25.98 -20.70
C GLU A 395 -20.08 25.08 -21.53
N GLU A 396 -19.64 24.68 -22.73
CA GLU A 396 -20.51 24.01 -23.71
C GLU A 396 -20.22 22.51 -23.86
N LYS A 397 -19.01 22.03 -23.54
CA LYS A 397 -18.56 20.68 -23.94
C LYS A 397 -18.27 19.71 -22.81
N VAL A 398 -17.99 20.19 -21.59
CA VAL A 398 -17.59 19.33 -20.46
C VAL A 398 -18.73 19.18 -19.47
N PHE A 399 -19.07 17.94 -19.12
CA PHE A 399 -20.20 17.58 -18.23
C PHE A 399 -19.78 16.61 -17.14
N ALA A 400 -20.47 16.66 -16.00
CA ALA A 400 -20.26 15.74 -14.88
C ALA A 400 -21.57 15.48 -14.13
N ILE A 401 -21.78 14.24 -13.69
CA ILE A 401 -22.93 13.84 -12.87
C ILE A 401 -22.42 13.07 -11.67
N ASP A 402 -22.91 13.42 -10.49
CA ASP A 402 -22.75 12.60 -9.29
C ASP A 402 -24.03 12.65 -8.43
N PHE A 403 -24.25 11.58 -7.66
CA PHE A 403 -25.41 11.46 -6.77
C PHE A 403 -25.14 12.01 -5.37
N ASP A 404 -23.87 12.24 -5.00
CA ASP A 404 -23.49 12.74 -3.68
C ASP A 404 -23.29 14.27 -3.72
N GLU A 405 -24.15 15.00 -3.02
CA GLU A 405 -24.12 16.46 -3.00
C GLU A 405 -22.78 17.03 -2.50
N LYS A 406 -22.10 16.40 -1.53
CA LYS A 406 -20.79 16.87 -1.04
C LYS A 406 -19.75 16.75 -2.14
N ALA A 407 -19.75 15.63 -2.87
CA ALA A 407 -18.88 15.42 -4.02
C ALA A 407 -19.16 16.44 -5.14
N VAL A 408 -20.44 16.67 -5.47
CA VAL A 408 -20.86 17.68 -6.47
C VAL A 408 -20.37 19.08 -6.10
N ARG A 409 -20.48 19.48 -4.82
CA ARG A 409 -20.00 20.80 -4.37
C ARG A 409 -18.48 20.93 -4.48
N VAL A 410 -17.73 19.87 -4.17
CA VAL A 410 -16.26 19.82 -4.36
C VAL A 410 -15.90 19.88 -5.84
N ALA A 411 -16.55 19.08 -6.68
CA ALA A 411 -16.39 19.10 -8.14
C ALA A 411 -16.63 20.49 -8.72
N ARG A 412 -17.73 21.15 -8.34
CA ARG A 412 -18.02 22.53 -8.74
C ARG A 412 -16.93 23.50 -8.27
N THR A 413 -16.43 23.33 -7.04
CA THR A 413 -15.34 24.17 -6.50
C THR A 413 -14.04 23.99 -7.29
N LEU A 414 -13.64 22.76 -7.61
CA LEU A 414 -12.45 22.50 -8.42
C LEU A 414 -12.60 23.07 -9.84
N ASN A 415 -13.79 22.97 -10.42
CA ASN A 415 -14.12 23.58 -11.70
C ASN A 415 -14.14 25.12 -11.68
N LEU A 416 -14.17 25.79 -10.52
CA LEU A 416 -14.04 27.27 -10.45
C LEU A 416 -12.72 27.74 -11.01
N ILE A 417 -11.70 26.89 -10.83
CA ILE A 417 -10.35 27.14 -11.28
C ILE A 417 -10.27 26.99 -12.81
N ALA A 418 -11.20 26.23 -13.40
CA ALA A 418 -11.41 26.18 -14.84
C ALA A 418 -12.12 27.43 -15.43
N GLY A 419 -12.43 28.45 -14.61
CA GLY A 419 -12.89 29.76 -15.07
C GLY A 419 -14.41 29.97 -15.10
N ASP A 420 -15.23 28.93 -14.96
CA ASP A 420 -16.70 29.02 -14.99
C ASP A 420 -17.36 28.44 -13.72
N GLY A 421 -16.86 27.33 -13.18
CA GLY A 421 -17.12 26.91 -11.80
C GLY A 421 -18.52 26.44 -11.41
N GLN A 422 -19.48 26.42 -12.32
CA GLN A 422 -20.86 26.01 -12.01
C GLN A 422 -21.50 25.15 -13.08
N THR A 423 -21.09 25.36 -14.32
CA THR A 423 -21.76 24.82 -15.48
C THR A 423 -21.55 23.31 -15.58
N ASN A 424 -22.64 22.61 -15.91
CA ASN A 424 -22.68 21.21 -16.34
C ASN A 424 -22.24 20.14 -15.32
N VAL A 425 -21.94 20.49 -14.06
CA VAL A 425 -21.83 19.53 -12.94
C VAL A 425 -23.18 19.41 -12.24
N LEU A 426 -23.82 18.25 -12.33
CA LEU A 426 -25.22 18.05 -11.93
C LEU A 426 -25.34 17.05 -10.77
N HIS A 427 -26.14 17.42 -9.77
CA HIS A 427 -26.55 16.51 -8.69
C HIS A 427 -27.74 15.67 -9.17
N LEU A 428 -27.45 14.47 -9.69
CA LEU A 428 -28.44 13.53 -10.22
C LEU A 428 -27.99 12.08 -10.00
N ASN A 429 -28.95 11.17 -9.85
CA ASN A 429 -28.64 9.74 -9.86
C ASN A 429 -28.57 9.23 -11.31
N THR A 430 -27.37 8.93 -11.80
CA THR A 430 -27.15 8.45 -13.18
C THR A 430 -27.92 7.17 -13.49
N LEU A 431 -28.05 6.26 -12.52
CA LEU A 431 -28.72 4.96 -12.74
C LEU A 431 -30.25 5.06 -12.69
N ASP A 432 -30.79 6.01 -11.93
CA ASP A 432 -32.23 6.22 -11.73
C ASP A 432 -32.76 7.45 -12.47
N TYR A 433 -32.68 7.40 -13.80
CA TYR A 433 -32.98 8.55 -14.66
C TYR A 433 -34.47 8.85 -14.86
N GLU A 434 -35.37 7.94 -14.46
CA GLU A 434 -36.82 8.19 -14.52
C GLU A 434 -37.26 9.26 -13.53
N LEU A 435 -36.59 9.36 -12.37
CA LEU A 435 -36.90 10.36 -11.36
C LEU A 435 -36.29 11.73 -11.65
N TRP A 436 -35.54 11.88 -12.75
CA TRP A 436 -34.95 13.19 -13.09
C TRP A 436 -36.02 14.25 -13.29
N ASP A 437 -37.16 13.91 -13.90
CA ASP A 437 -38.27 14.87 -14.06
C ASP A 437 -38.95 15.26 -12.72
N GLU A 438 -38.76 14.49 -11.65
CA GLU A 438 -39.23 14.84 -10.31
C GLU A 438 -38.21 15.74 -9.61
N VAL A 439 -36.94 15.31 -9.57
CA VAL A 439 -35.83 16.04 -8.93
C VAL A 439 -35.61 17.40 -9.58
N THR A 440 -35.67 17.47 -10.91
CA THR A 440 -35.41 18.72 -11.67
C THR A 440 -36.53 19.76 -11.56
N LYS A 441 -37.66 19.42 -10.92
CA LYS A 441 -38.77 20.36 -10.65
C LYS A 441 -38.62 21.10 -9.32
N GLU A 442 -37.74 20.64 -8.44
CA GLU A 442 -37.51 21.31 -7.15
C GLU A 442 -36.85 22.68 -7.38
N ASP A 443 -37.41 23.72 -6.74
CA ASP A 443 -36.97 25.10 -6.94
C ASP A 443 -35.49 25.29 -6.59
N ASP A 444 -35.04 24.72 -5.46
CA ASP A 444 -33.65 24.78 -5.02
C ASP A 444 -32.70 24.12 -6.01
N TRP A 445 -33.11 22.99 -6.61
CA TRP A 445 -32.33 22.32 -7.64
C TRP A 445 -32.27 23.15 -8.92
N GLN A 446 -33.39 23.73 -9.37
CA GLN A 446 -33.44 24.56 -10.57
C GLN A 446 -32.55 25.79 -10.45
N ASN A 447 -32.56 26.46 -9.29
CA ASN A 447 -31.74 27.64 -9.03
C ASN A 447 -30.24 27.37 -9.21
N VAL A 448 -29.80 26.11 -9.03
CA VAL A 448 -28.38 25.73 -9.01
C VAL A 448 -27.92 25.00 -10.28
N TYR A 449 -28.78 24.18 -10.89
CA TYR A 449 -28.38 23.22 -11.95
C TYR A 449 -29.10 23.40 -13.29
N PHE A 450 -30.15 24.22 -13.37
CA PHE A 450 -31.03 24.29 -14.54
C PHE A 450 -30.32 24.66 -15.85
N ALA A 451 -29.36 25.59 -15.80
CA ALA A 451 -28.61 26.02 -16.98
C ALA A 451 -27.80 24.86 -17.60
N GLY A 452 -27.04 24.14 -16.77
CA GLY A 452 -26.27 22.97 -17.20
C GLY A 452 -27.17 21.82 -17.67
N PHE A 453 -28.28 21.59 -16.96
CA PHE A 453 -29.24 20.56 -17.35
C PHE A 453 -29.92 20.86 -18.71
N ASN A 454 -30.19 22.12 -19.01
CA ASN A 454 -30.72 22.50 -20.32
C ASN A 454 -29.72 22.23 -21.45
N ARG A 455 -28.41 22.42 -21.22
CA ARG A 455 -27.38 22.01 -22.19
C ARG A 455 -27.33 20.49 -22.33
N LEU A 456 -27.31 19.75 -21.22
CA LEU A 456 -27.32 18.29 -21.23
C LEU A 456 -28.52 17.74 -22.03
N LYS A 457 -29.73 18.28 -21.81
CA LYS A 457 -30.95 17.88 -22.53
C LYS A 457 -30.88 18.05 -24.04
N LYS A 458 -30.07 18.99 -24.55
CA LYS A 458 -29.86 19.22 -25.99
C LYS A 458 -29.01 18.12 -26.62
N LEU A 459 -28.22 17.38 -25.84
CA LEU A 459 -27.39 16.28 -26.30
C LEU A 459 -28.13 14.95 -26.42
N ARG A 460 -29.45 14.92 -26.16
CA ARG A 460 -30.28 13.74 -26.42
C ARG A 460 -30.47 13.51 -27.93
N PRO A 461 -30.68 12.26 -28.36
CA PRO A 461 -31.07 11.98 -29.74
C PRO A 461 -32.26 12.84 -30.19
N LYS A 462 -32.19 13.35 -31.42
CA LYS A 462 -33.20 14.27 -31.96
C LYS A 462 -34.60 13.65 -31.89
N GLY A 463 -35.52 14.31 -31.18
CA GLY A 463 -36.90 13.86 -31.01
C GLY A 463 -37.13 12.94 -29.81
N SER A 464 -36.09 12.50 -29.10
CA SER A 464 -36.23 11.73 -27.86
C SER A 464 -36.58 12.64 -26.68
N LYS A 465 -37.50 12.15 -25.83
CA LYS A 465 -37.81 12.76 -24.52
C LYS A 465 -37.22 11.96 -23.36
N ASP A 466 -36.65 10.79 -23.64
CA ASP A 466 -36.09 9.90 -22.62
C ASP A 466 -34.69 10.38 -22.20
N TYR A 467 -34.34 10.22 -20.92
CA TYR A 467 -32.99 10.47 -20.38
C TYR A 467 -32.10 9.23 -20.46
N ARG A 468 -32.54 8.18 -21.18
CA ARG A 468 -31.73 6.99 -21.41
C ARG A 468 -30.46 7.27 -22.24
N GLU A 469 -30.59 7.95 -23.36
CA GLU A 469 -29.52 8.06 -24.36
C GLU A 469 -29.05 9.52 -24.53
N PHE A 470 -27.75 9.67 -24.73
CA PHE A 470 -27.09 10.95 -25.05
C PHE A 470 -26.09 10.78 -26.20
N GLN A 471 -25.46 11.88 -26.63
CA GLN A 471 -24.58 11.91 -27.80
C GLN A 471 -23.18 12.46 -27.45
N PHE A 472 -22.53 11.86 -26.45
CA PHE A 472 -21.17 12.23 -26.04
C PHE A 472 -20.09 11.58 -26.92
N ASP A 473 -19.03 12.33 -27.21
CA ASP A 473 -17.82 11.84 -27.90
C ASP A 473 -16.94 11.01 -26.97
N ILE A 474 -16.79 11.49 -25.73
CA ILE A 474 -15.87 10.94 -24.74
C ILE A 474 -16.61 10.71 -23.44
N LEU A 475 -16.41 9.52 -22.86
CA LEU A 475 -16.87 9.22 -21.51
C LEU A 475 -15.72 8.66 -20.68
N MET A 476 -15.46 9.26 -19.53
CA MET A 476 -14.52 8.71 -18.55
C MET A 476 -15.22 8.58 -17.21
N ALA A 477 -15.13 7.40 -16.58
CA ALA A 477 -15.82 7.17 -15.32
C ALA A 477 -15.09 6.16 -14.44
N ASN A 478 -15.20 6.36 -13.13
CA ASN A 478 -14.86 5.36 -12.12
C ASN A 478 -16.11 5.07 -11.25
N PRO A 479 -17.02 4.19 -11.71
CA PRO A 479 -18.23 3.87 -10.97
C PRO A 479 -17.96 3.19 -9.62
N PRO A 480 -18.88 3.27 -8.65
CA PRO A 480 -18.73 2.60 -7.36
C PRO A 480 -18.62 1.07 -7.51
N PHE A 481 -17.59 0.48 -6.89
CA PHE A 481 -17.28 -0.96 -7.01
C PHE A 481 -18.09 -1.87 -6.07
N ALA A 482 -18.70 -1.28 -5.04
CA ALA A 482 -19.42 -2.03 -4.01
C ALA A 482 -20.87 -1.55 -3.87
N GLY A 483 -21.73 -2.48 -3.45
CA GLY A 483 -23.15 -2.27 -3.27
C GLY A 483 -23.98 -2.77 -4.45
N ASP A 484 -25.13 -3.37 -4.11
CA ASP A 484 -26.11 -3.84 -5.08
C ASP A 484 -27.31 -2.90 -5.13
N ILE A 485 -27.82 -2.64 -6.33
CA ILE A 485 -29.16 -2.09 -6.56
C ILE A 485 -30.18 -3.22 -6.40
N ARG A 486 -31.21 -2.99 -5.58
CA ARG A 486 -32.26 -3.99 -5.29
C ARG A 486 -33.63 -3.57 -5.83
N GLU A 487 -33.77 -2.31 -6.22
CA GLU A 487 -34.98 -1.70 -6.74
C GLU A 487 -35.27 -2.24 -8.15
N ARG A 488 -36.32 -3.06 -8.26
CA ARG A 488 -36.72 -3.65 -9.55
C ARG A 488 -37.03 -2.62 -10.63
N ARG A 489 -37.57 -1.45 -10.25
CA ARG A 489 -37.86 -0.35 -11.17
C ARG A 489 -36.61 0.09 -11.94
N ILE A 490 -35.49 0.22 -11.24
CA ILE A 490 -34.20 0.58 -11.85
C ILE A 490 -33.68 -0.61 -12.67
N ILE A 491 -33.62 -1.81 -12.06
CA ILE A 491 -33.02 -3.00 -12.68
C ILE A 491 -33.70 -3.36 -14.00
N ALA A 492 -35.04 -3.32 -14.08
CA ALA A 492 -35.79 -3.78 -15.26
C ALA A 492 -35.57 -2.93 -16.53
N ARG A 493 -34.91 -1.77 -16.41
CA ARG A 493 -34.62 -0.88 -17.55
C ARG A 493 -33.34 -1.24 -18.30
N TYR A 494 -32.46 -2.02 -17.68
CA TYR A 494 -31.18 -2.39 -18.24
C TYR A 494 -31.28 -3.75 -18.94
N GLU A 495 -30.65 -3.87 -20.11
CA GLU A 495 -30.60 -5.10 -20.91
C GLU A 495 -29.72 -6.17 -20.26
N LEU A 496 -28.59 -5.77 -19.67
CA LEU A 496 -27.67 -6.65 -18.96
C LEU A 496 -28.33 -7.43 -17.81
N THR A 497 -29.51 -7.00 -17.37
CA THR A 497 -30.26 -7.58 -16.25
C THR A 497 -31.57 -8.25 -16.65
N LYS A 498 -31.99 -8.22 -17.92
CA LYS A 498 -33.31 -8.73 -18.36
C LYS A 498 -33.55 -10.21 -17.98
N ASP A 499 -32.54 -11.07 -18.09
CA ASP A 499 -32.65 -12.50 -17.71
C ASP A 499 -32.58 -12.72 -16.17
N LYS A 500 -32.15 -11.71 -15.43
CA LYS A 500 -31.91 -11.72 -13.99
C LYS A 500 -33.01 -11.01 -13.19
N ALA A 501 -33.75 -10.09 -13.81
CA ALA A 501 -34.71 -9.19 -13.16
C ALA A 501 -35.81 -9.91 -12.36
N GLU A 502 -36.23 -11.11 -12.77
CA GLU A 502 -37.23 -11.90 -12.04
C GLU A 502 -36.64 -12.77 -10.90
N LYS A 503 -35.32 -13.02 -10.90
CA LYS A 503 -34.66 -14.05 -10.06
C LYS A 503 -33.57 -13.53 -9.11
N THR A 504 -33.09 -12.30 -9.23
CA THR A 504 -31.95 -11.80 -8.44
C THR A 504 -32.33 -11.01 -7.19
N LYS A 505 -31.55 -11.18 -6.11
CA LYS A 505 -31.66 -10.41 -4.84
C LYS A 505 -31.02 -9.00 -4.91
N GLY A 506 -30.31 -8.69 -6.00
CA GLY A 506 -29.63 -7.41 -6.26
C GLY A 506 -28.69 -7.53 -7.48
N VAL A 507 -28.31 -6.38 -8.06
CA VAL A 507 -27.33 -6.27 -9.16
C VAL A 507 -26.27 -5.23 -8.81
N GLY A 508 -25.00 -5.57 -9.01
CA GLY A 508 -23.89 -4.64 -8.74
C GLY A 508 -24.02 -3.34 -9.53
N ARG A 509 -23.77 -2.20 -8.86
CA ARG A 509 -23.89 -0.86 -9.47
C ARG A 509 -22.99 -0.71 -10.70
N ASP A 510 -21.76 -1.19 -10.61
CA ASP A 510 -20.76 -1.19 -11.68
C ASP A 510 -21.27 -1.84 -12.98
N ILE A 511 -22.07 -2.92 -12.88
CA ILE A 511 -22.68 -3.59 -14.05
C ILE A 511 -23.65 -2.66 -14.77
N LEU A 512 -24.52 -1.96 -14.01
CA LEU A 512 -25.50 -1.04 -14.60
C LEU A 512 -24.82 0.18 -15.22
N PHE A 513 -23.75 0.66 -14.61
CA PHE A 513 -22.94 1.76 -15.16
C PHE A 513 -22.29 1.40 -16.50
N ILE A 514 -21.90 0.15 -16.74
CA ILE A 514 -21.35 -0.28 -18.05
C ILE A 514 -22.38 0.01 -19.16
N GLU A 515 -23.61 -0.48 -19.02
CA GLU A 515 -24.66 -0.22 -20.02
C GLU A 515 -25.03 1.25 -20.08
N ARG A 516 -25.19 1.91 -18.92
CA ARG A 516 -25.54 3.32 -18.84
C ARG A 516 -24.55 4.23 -19.57
N ASN A 517 -23.26 3.96 -19.41
CA ASN A 517 -22.20 4.74 -20.04
C ASN A 517 -22.15 4.49 -21.55
N LEU A 518 -22.40 3.26 -22.00
CA LEU A 518 -22.53 2.96 -23.42
C LEU A 518 -23.75 3.64 -24.06
N ASP A 519 -24.86 3.80 -23.34
CA ASP A 519 -26.04 4.56 -23.79
C ASP A 519 -25.76 6.07 -23.91
N PHE A 520 -24.78 6.60 -23.16
CA PHE A 520 -24.37 8.01 -23.22
C PHE A 520 -23.48 8.34 -24.42
N LEU A 521 -22.72 7.35 -24.92
CA LEU A 521 -21.84 7.53 -26.07
C LEU A 521 -22.64 7.61 -27.37
N LYS A 522 -22.27 8.59 -28.21
CA LYS A 522 -22.70 8.60 -29.61
C LYS A 522 -22.04 7.45 -30.41
N PRO A 523 -22.62 7.03 -31.54
CA PRO A 523 -21.93 6.11 -32.46
C PRO A 523 -20.54 6.65 -32.85
N GLY A 524 -19.49 5.85 -32.70
CA GLY A 524 -18.10 6.25 -32.92
C GLY A 524 -17.41 6.90 -31.72
N GLY A 525 -18.16 7.27 -30.67
CA GLY A 525 -17.63 7.80 -29.42
C GLY A 525 -16.85 6.75 -28.63
N ARG A 526 -15.99 7.20 -27.71
CA ARG A 526 -15.03 6.36 -26.97
C ARG A 526 -15.11 6.56 -25.47
N MET A 527 -14.79 5.51 -24.73
CA MET A 527 -14.87 5.51 -23.28
C MET A 527 -13.67 4.84 -22.62
N ALA A 528 -13.25 5.38 -21.48
CA ALA A 528 -12.40 4.70 -20.51
C ALA A 528 -13.17 4.54 -19.19
N ILE A 529 -13.32 3.30 -18.73
CA ILE A 529 -14.05 3.00 -17.50
C ILE A 529 -13.20 2.14 -16.56
N VAL A 530 -13.09 2.57 -15.30
CA VAL A 530 -12.40 1.80 -14.26
C VAL A 530 -13.37 0.78 -13.68
N LEU A 531 -13.01 -0.50 -13.69
CA LEU A 531 -13.86 -1.59 -13.22
C LEU A 531 -13.06 -2.59 -12.36
N PRO A 532 -13.72 -3.30 -11.42
CA PRO A 532 -13.09 -4.40 -10.70
C PRO A 532 -12.64 -5.52 -11.65
N GLN A 533 -11.48 -6.13 -11.36
CA GLN A 533 -10.90 -7.21 -12.17
C GLN A 533 -11.90 -8.35 -12.47
N GLY A 534 -12.81 -8.62 -11.52
CA GLY A 534 -13.85 -9.64 -11.64
C GLY A 534 -14.69 -9.51 -12.91
N ARG A 535 -14.97 -8.30 -13.39
CA ARG A 535 -15.78 -8.08 -14.61
C ARG A 535 -15.10 -8.56 -15.89
N PHE A 536 -13.78 -8.63 -15.86
CA PHE A 536 -12.96 -9.06 -16.99
C PHE A 536 -12.70 -10.57 -17.01
N ASN A 537 -12.82 -11.23 -15.85
CA ASN A 537 -12.42 -12.63 -15.72
C ASN A 537 -13.50 -13.59 -15.21
N ASN A 538 -14.44 -13.18 -14.36
CA ASN A 538 -15.43 -14.06 -13.73
C ASN A 538 -16.28 -14.79 -14.75
N SER A 539 -16.42 -16.11 -14.62
CA SER A 539 -17.22 -16.94 -15.53
C SER A 539 -18.69 -16.52 -15.53
N SER A 540 -19.23 -16.11 -14.37
CA SER A 540 -20.60 -15.60 -14.22
C SER A 540 -20.89 -14.29 -14.96
N ASP A 541 -19.84 -13.58 -15.35
CA ASP A 541 -19.89 -12.23 -15.91
C ASP A 541 -19.55 -12.24 -17.42
N LYS A 542 -19.46 -13.42 -18.05
CA LYS A 542 -19.20 -13.55 -19.50
C LYS A 542 -20.19 -12.73 -20.34
N ASN A 543 -21.46 -12.72 -19.95
CA ASN A 543 -22.50 -11.96 -20.64
C ASN A 543 -22.21 -10.45 -20.69
N ILE A 544 -21.51 -9.90 -19.69
CA ILE A 544 -21.10 -8.48 -19.69
C ILE A 544 -20.08 -8.24 -20.81
N ARG A 545 -19.11 -9.13 -20.96
CA ARG A 545 -18.06 -9.02 -21.99
C ARG A 545 -18.63 -9.22 -23.39
N ASP A 546 -19.53 -10.19 -23.55
CA ASP A 546 -20.28 -10.39 -24.80
C ASP A 546 -21.06 -9.13 -25.18
N PHE A 547 -21.78 -8.52 -24.21
CA PHE A 547 -22.55 -7.29 -24.40
C PHE A 547 -21.69 -6.10 -24.83
N ILE A 548 -20.50 -5.95 -24.23
CA ILE A 548 -19.52 -4.91 -24.60
C ILE A 548 -19.02 -5.13 -26.02
N ALA A 549 -18.54 -6.33 -26.35
CA ALA A 549 -17.99 -6.63 -27.68
C ALA A 549 -19.04 -6.49 -28.81
N GLU A 550 -20.31 -6.79 -28.52
CA GLU A 550 -21.41 -6.60 -29.47
C GLU A 550 -21.64 -5.13 -29.85
N ARG A 551 -21.42 -4.20 -28.90
CA ARG A 551 -21.72 -2.76 -29.03
C ARG A 551 -20.50 -1.89 -29.30
N CYS A 552 -19.30 -2.38 -28.95
CA CYS A 552 -18.08 -1.61 -29.04
C CYS A 552 -16.88 -2.45 -29.48
N ARG A 553 -15.93 -1.78 -30.16
CA ARG A 553 -14.56 -2.25 -30.28
C ARG A 553 -13.89 -2.15 -28.92
N ILE A 554 -13.33 -3.26 -28.44
CA ILE A 554 -12.46 -3.25 -27.25
C ILE A 554 -11.08 -2.80 -27.71
N LEU A 555 -10.66 -1.60 -27.28
CA LEU A 555 -9.38 -1.02 -27.69
C LEU A 555 -8.24 -1.51 -26.81
N ALA A 556 -8.43 -1.42 -25.49
CA ALA A 556 -7.42 -1.81 -24.53
C ALA A 556 -8.01 -2.22 -23.18
N VAL A 557 -7.26 -3.06 -22.46
CA VAL A 557 -7.47 -3.33 -21.03
C VAL A 557 -6.16 -3.16 -20.29
N VAL A 558 -6.11 -2.17 -19.41
CA VAL A 558 -4.93 -1.85 -18.59
C VAL A 558 -5.17 -2.31 -17.15
N GLY A 559 -4.52 -3.38 -16.74
CA GLY A 559 -4.57 -3.88 -15.36
C GLY A 559 -3.74 -3.03 -14.41
N LEU A 560 -4.39 -2.47 -13.40
CA LEU A 560 -3.75 -1.63 -12.39
C LEU A 560 -3.15 -2.48 -11.26
N HIS A 561 -2.17 -1.92 -10.57
CA HIS A 561 -1.55 -2.59 -9.43
C HIS A 561 -2.54 -2.72 -8.25
N GLY A 562 -2.41 -3.77 -7.44
CA GLY A 562 -3.32 -4.01 -6.30
C GLY A 562 -3.28 -2.93 -5.19
N ASN A 563 -2.26 -2.05 -5.23
CA ASN A 563 -2.10 -0.94 -4.29
C ASN A 563 -2.62 0.40 -4.81
N THR A 564 -3.01 0.50 -6.09
CA THR A 564 -3.39 1.77 -6.72
C THR A 564 -4.52 2.49 -5.96
N PHE A 565 -5.51 1.74 -5.48
CA PHE A 565 -6.65 2.26 -4.71
C PHE A 565 -6.52 2.10 -3.18
N LYS A 566 -5.35 1.71 -2.67
CA LYS A 566 -5.08 1.74 -1.22
C LYS A 566 -4.94 3.18 -0.72
N PRO A 567 -5.26 3.45 0.57
CA PRO A 567 -5.72 2.51 1.60
C PRO A 567 -7.20 2.12 1.49
N HIS A 568 -7.95 2.69 0.54
CA HIS A 568 -9.41 2.54 0.51
C HIS A 568 -9.88 1.13 0.14
N THR A 569 -9.24 0.48 -0.83
CA THR A 569 -9.53 -0.91 -1.19
C THR A 569 -8.29 -1.62 -1.73
N GLY A 570 -8.12 -2.89 -1.35
CA GLY A 570 -7.15 -3.80 -1.97
C GLY A 570 -7.71 -4.55 -3.18
N THR A 571 -8.90 -4.18 -3.65
CA THR A 571 -9.50 -4.79 -4.84
C THR A 571 -8.69 -4.41 -6.07
N LYS A 572 -8.22 -5.41 -6.82
CA LYS A 572 -7.55 -5.17 -8.10
C LYS A 572 -8.56 -4.65 -9.14
N THR A 573 -8.17 -3.61 -9.86
CA THR A 573 -8.99 -2.93 -10.86
C THR A 573 -8.26 -2.88 -12.20
N SER A 574 -9.03 -2.67 -13.27
CA SER A 574 -8.51 -2.45 -14.62
C SER A 574 -9.24 -1.28 -15.26
N VAL A 575 -8.56 -0.58 -16.16
CA VAL A 575 -9.17 0.40 -17.06
C VAL A 575 -9.56 -0.29 -18.36
N LEU A 576 -10.83 -0.24 -18.73
CA LEU A 576 -11.34 -0.71 -20.01
C LEU A 576 -11.50 0.46 -20.97
N LEU A 577 -10.85 0.39 -22.13
CA LEU A 577 -11.01 1.36 -23.21
C LEU A 577 -11.80 0.74 -24.36
N VAL A 578 -12.86 1.42 -24.79
CA VAL A 578 -13.73 0.96 -25.87
C VAL A 578 -14.11 2.11 -26.80
N GLN A 579 -14.45 1.78 -28.04
CA GLN A 579 -15.05 2.71 -29.00
C GLN A 579 -16.35 2.10 -29.55
N LYS A 580 -17.44 2.86 -29.50
CA LYS A 580 -18.77 2.39 -29.92
C LYS A 580 -18.80 2.21 -31.43
N TRP A 581 -19.30 1.05 -31.89
CA TRP A 581 -19.39 0.76 -33.32
C TRP A 581 -20.25 1.80 -34.04
N ASN A 582 -19.85 2.18 -35.26
CA ASN A 582 -20.69 2.95 -36.17
C ASN A 582 -20.43 2.59 -37.64
N ASP A 583 -21.47 2.04 -38.28
CA ASP A 583 -21.43 1.64 -39.68
C ASP A 583 -22.15 2.63 -40.60
N ASP A 584 -22.39 3.88 -40.17
CA ASP A 584 -23.16 4.86 -40.95
C ASP A 584 -22.39 5.28 -42.22
N PRO A 585 -22.84 4.84 -43.42
CA PRO A 585 -22.14 5.14 -44.67
C PRO A 585 -22.33 6.59 -45.12
N LYS A 586 -23.28 7.34 -44.52
CA LYS A 586 -23.63 8.71 -44.92
C LYS A 586 -22.77 9.78 -44.25
N ILE A 587 -22.27 9.49 -43.04
CA ILE A 587 -21.52 10.45 -42.21
C ILE A 587 -20.01 10.14 -42.22
N GLY A 588 -19.63 8.91 -42.56
CA GLY A 588 -18.27 8.39 -42.39
C GLY A 588 -18.17 7.63 -41.07
N ALA A 589 -17.73 6.37 -41.14
CA ALA A 589 -17.56 5.52 -39.97
C ALA A 589 -16.28 5.91 -39.21
N LEU A 590 -16.40 6.25 -37.92
CA LEU A 590 -15.25 6.55 -37.05
C LEU A 590 -14.68 5.26 -36.43
N CYS A 591 -15.53 4.25 -36.29
CA CYS A 591 -15.25 2.92 -35.77
C CYS A 591 -16.15 1.91 -36.50
N PRO A 592 -15.87 1.59 -37.78
CA PRO A 592 -16.63 0.59 -38.51
C PRO A 592 -16.54 -0.76 -37.81
N ARG A 593 -17.63 -1.51 -37.81
CA ARG A 593 -17.69 -2.84 -37.20
C ARG A 593 -16.71 -3.78 -37.91
N GLN A 594 -15.87 -4.43 -37.12
CA GLN A 594 -14.92 -5.44 -37.58
C GLN A 594 -15.21 -6.75 -36.85
N ASP A 595 -15.25 -7.85 -37.60
CA ASP A 595 -15.47 -9.18 -37.04
C ASP A 595 -14.27 -9.67 -36.21
N ASP A 596 -13.06 -9.18 -36.52
CA ASP A 596 -11.85 -9.49 -35.78
C ASP A 596 -10.89 -8.29 -35.79
N TYR A 597 -10.21 -8.03 -34.68
CA TYR A 597 -9.32 -6.87 -34.49
C TYR A 597 -8.34 -7.10 -33.34
N ASN A 598 -7.24 -6.33 -33.31
CA ASN A 598 -6.27 -6.38 -32.22
C ASN A 598 -6.78 -5.63 -30.99
N ILE A 599 -6.53 -6.20 -29.80
CA ILE A 599 -6.78 -5.61 -28.49
C ILE A 599 -5.44 -5.43 -27.76
N PHE A 600 -5.22 -4.24 -27.21
CA PHE A 600 -4.01 -3.92 -26.46
C PHE A 600 -4.17 -4.25 -24.96
N PHE A 601 -3.41 -5.21 -24.45
CA PHE A 601 -3.41 -5.56 -23.03
C PHE A 601 -2.12 -5.07 -22.37
N ALA A 602 -2.23 -4.36 -21.25
CA ALA A 602 -1.06 -3.91 -20.49
C ALA A 602 -1.27 -4.09 -18.98
N THR A 603 -0.19 -4.30 -18.23
CA THR A 603 -0.23 -4.46 -16.77
C THR A 603 0.77 -3.51 -16.11
N MET A 604 0.27 -2.63 -15.26
CA MET A 604 1.06 -1.73 -14.42
C MET A 604 1.97 -2.55 -13.48
N GLN A 605 3.29 -2.40 -13.62
CA GLN A 605 4.28 -3.09 -12.79
C GLN A 605 4.67 -2.28 -11.56
N LYS A 606 4.72 -0.95 -11.68
CA LYS A 606 5.09 -0.07 -10.58
C LYS A 606 3.84 0.43 -9.87
N SER A 607 3.76 0.26 -8.56
CA SER A 607 2.50 0.45 -7.85
C SER A 607 2.06 1.91 -7.68
N GLY A 608 3.00 2.87 -7.75
CA GLY A 608 2.79 4.27 -7.34
C GLY A 608 2.50 4.47 -5.85
N LYS A 609 2.16 3.40 -5.12
CA LYS A 609 1.83 3.38 -3.69
C LYS A 609 2.35 2.12 -3.00
N ASP A 610 2.77 2.24 -1.76
CA ASP A 610 3.20 1.09 -0.95
C ASP A 610 2.00 0.28 -0.43
N ASN A 611 2.26 -0.71 0.44
CA ASN A 611 1.22 -1.55 1.02
C ASN A 611 0.30 -0.85 2.03
N SER A 612 0.74 0.29 2.58
CA SER A 612 -0.04 1.15 3.47
C SER A 612 -0.96 2.12 2.71
N GLY A 613 -0.66 2.36 1.43
CA GLY A 613 -1.39 3.29 0.57
C GLY A 613 -0.71 4.65 0.39
N GLU A 614 0.49 4.83 0.95
CA GLU A 614 1.29 6.04 0.79
C GLU A 614 2.01 6.06 -0.57
N LYS A 615 2.11 7.25 -1.17
CA LYS A 615 2.72 7.44 -2.51
C LYS A 615 4.21 7.10 -2.48
N VAL A 616 4.67 6.34 -3.47
CA VAL A 616 6.09 6.07 -3.71
C VAL A 616 6.56 7.02 -4.80
N TYR A 617 7.70 7.68 -4.58
CA TYR A 617 8.23 8.70 -5.49
C TYR A 617 9.52 8.25 -6.18
N VAL A 618 9.74 8.75 -7.39
CA VAL A 618 10.95 8.50 -8.19
C VAL A 618 12.15 9.14 -7.51
N LYS A 619 13.26 8.42 -7.40
CA LYS A 619 14.52 8.93 -6.84
C LYS A 619 15.43 9.52 -7.93
N VAL A 620 16.22 10.54 -7.58
CA VAL A 620 17.25 11.09 -8.46
C VAL A 620 18.40 10.07 -8.60
N SER A 621 19.00 10.00 -9.79
CA SER A 621 20.02 9.00 -10.14
C SER A 621 21.44 9.30 -9.62
N ASP A 622 21.61 10.32 -8.78
CA ASP A 622 22.91 10.89 -8.39
C ASP A 622 23.41 10.46 -6.99
N ASP A 623 22.90 9.35 -6.47
CA ASP A 623 23.20 8.81 -5.13
C ASP A 623 22.90 9.76 -3.94
N SER A 624 22.28 10.92 -4.19
CA SER A 624 21.88 11.90 -3.16
C SER A 624 20.81 11.36 -2.20
N GLY A 625 19.96 10.45 -2.70
CA GLY A 625 18.76 9.97 -2.02
C GLY A 625 17.55 10.89 -2.17
N ASP A 626 17.65 11.99 -2.92
CA ASP A 626 16.56 12.94 -3.16
C ASP A 626 15.52 12.39 -4.16
N PHE A 627 14.31 12.97 -4.14
CA PHE A 627 13.23 12.63 -5.07
C PHE A 627 13.22 13.53 -6.31
N LEU A 628 12.87 12.95 -7.45
CA LEU A 628 12.75 13.66 -8.72
C LEU A 628 11.56 14.62 -8.67
N LEU A 629 11.83 15.86 -9.08
CA LEU A 629 10.85 16.95 -9.09
C LEU A 629 10.35 17.21 -10.52
N ASP A 630 9.07 17.50 -10.65
CA ASP A 630 8.49 18.04 -11.88
C ASP A 630 8.91 19.52 -12.12
N LYS A 631 8.48 20.11 -13.23
CA LYS A 631 8.73 21.52 -13.57
C LYS A 631 8.13 22.53 -12.56
N HIS A 632 7.34 22.05 -11.61
CA HIS A 632 6.65 22.83 -10.59
C HIS A 632 7.16 22.54 -9.17
N ASN A 633 8.27 21.80 -9.02
CA ASN A 633 8.86 21.38 -7.74
C ASN A 633 7.97 20.44 -6.91
N HIS A 634 7.18 19.57 -7.56
CA HIS A 634 6.48 18.48 -6.89
C HIS A 634 7.16 17.13 -7.16
N TRP A 635 7.09 16.22 -6.18
CA TRP A 635 7.64 14.88 -6.34
C TRP A 635 6.85 14.05 -7.36
N ILE A 636 7.57 13.39 -8.27
CA ILE A 636 6.98 12.52 -9.28
C ILE A 636 6.71 11.14 -8.67
N VAL A 637 5.46 10.67 -8.78
CA VAL A 637 5.05 9.34 -8.31
C VAL A 637 5.67 8.25 -9.20
N ASP A 638 6.25 7.21 -8.60
CA ASP A 638 6.91 6.11 -9.32
C ASP A 638 5.90 5.12 -9.90
N HIS A 639 5.55 5.32 -11.16
CA HIS A 639 4.67 4.46 -11.96
C HIS A 639 5.19 4.27 -13.38
N ASP A 640 4.66 3.27 -14.10
CA ASP A 640 5.00 2.94 -15.50
C ASP A 640 3.85 3.22 -16.49
N LEU A 641 2.84 3.99 -16.07
CA LEU A 641 1.67 4.30 -16.90
C LEU A 641 1.95 5.28 -18.05
N PHE A 642 2.78 6.31 -17.83
CA PHE A 642 3.14 7.30 -18.84
C PHE A 642 4.41 8.08 -18.47
N ASN A 643 4.99 8.82 -19.42
CA ASN A 643 6.10 9.74 -19.13
C ASN A 643 5.66 11.11 -18.57
N HIS A 644 6.48 11.68 -17.70
CA HIS A 644 6.30 13.03 -17.14
C HIS A 644 7.12 14.07 -17.92
N ASP A 645 6.66 14.49 -19.10
CA ASP A 645 7.31 15.50 -19.95
C ASP A 645 8.79 15.20 -20.25
N GLY A 646 9.12 13.91 -20.43
CA GLY A 646 10.50 13.44 -20.67
C GLY A 646 11.39 13.37 -19.42
N LEU A 647 10.88 13.68 -18.22
CA LEU A 647 11.59 13.46 -16.95
C LEU A 647 11.64 11.99 -16.54
N THR A 648 10.64 11.21 -16.98
CA THR A 648 10.58 9.76 -16.80
C THR A 648 10.49 9.07 -18.15
N GLU A 649 10.73 7.77 -18.13
CA GLU A 649 10.62 6.92 -19.31
C GLU A 649 9.17 6.80 -19.83
N ASP A 650 9.01 6.65 -21.15
CA ASP A 650 7.72 6.34 -21.82
C ASP A 650 7.02 5.11 -21.19
N GLY A 651 5.70 5.17 -21.03
CA GLY A 651 4.92 4.13 -20.37
C GLY A 651 3.88 3.47 -21.27
N ILE A 652 2.86 2.91 -20.62
CA ILE A 652 1.71 2.25 -21.25
C ILE A 652 0.95 3.20 -22.18
N ALA A 653 0.77 4.47 -21.81
CA ALA A 653 0.05 5.45 -22.62
C ALA A 653 0.76 5.70 -23.97
N GLU A 654 2.07 5.92 -23.94
CA GLU A 654 2.86 6.16 -25.16
C GLU A 654 2.89 4.92 -26.07
N ALA A 655 2.92 3.70 -25.50
CA ALA A 655 2.78 2.47 -26.27
C ALA A 655 1.39 2.34 -26.92
N PHE A 656 0.33 2.66 -26.19
CA PHE A 656 -1.02 2.66 -26.73
C PHE A 656 -1.22 3.69 -27.84
N ILE A 657 -0.59 4.86 -27.76
CA ILE A 657 -0.63 5.88 -28.82
C ILE A 657 -0.04 5.34 -30.12
N GLU A 658 1.10 4.64 -30.06
CA GLU A 658 1.67 3.99 -31.25
C GLU A 658 0.81 2.82 -31.75
N PHE A 659 0.21 2.04 -30.86
CA PHE A 659 -0.80 1.03 -31.22
C PHE A 659 -2.00 1.66 -31.93
N ALA A 660 -2.52 2.78 -31.43
CA ALA A 660 -3.66 3.49 -32.00
C ALA A 660 -3.37 4.01 -33.42
N LYS A 661 -2.14 4.52 -33.65
CA LYS A 661 -1.67 4.91 -34.98
C LYS A 661 -1.57 3.70 -35.92
N LYS A 662 -1.01 2.58 -35.45
CA LYS A 662 -0.91 1.33 -36.22
C LYS A 662 -2.30 0.80 -36.62
N GLU A 663 -3.26 0.88 -35.73
CA GLU A 663 -4.64 0.40 -35.94
C GLU A 663 -5.56 1.43 -36.62
N ASN A 664 -5.05 2.61 -36.98
CA ASN A 664 -5.78 3.75 -37.55
C ASN A 664 -7.04 4.11 -36.75
N LEU A 665 -6.89 4.31 -35.45
CA LEU A 665 -8.00 4.78 -34.61
C LEU A 665 -8.30 6.26 -34.92
N SER A 666 -9.57 6.59 -35.17
CA SER A 666 -10.01 7.88 -35.70
C SER A 666 -9.59 9.13 -34.91
N PHE A 667 -9.25 8.97 -33.63
CA PHE A 667 -8.85 10.04 -32.71
C PHE A 667 -7.32 10.20 -32.59
N PHE A 668 -6.55 9.50 -33.42
CA PHE A 668 -5.09 9.64 -33.56
C PHE A 668 -4.62 9.72 -35.03
N GLU A 669 -5.54 9.86 -35.99
CA GLU A 669 -5.22 9.92 -37.42
C GLU A 669 -4.49 11.21 -37.86
N ILE A 670 -3.72 11.09 -38.95
CA ILE A 670 -3.04 12.20 -39.64
C ILE A 670 -4.05 12.88 -40.58
N PRO A 671 -4.28 14.20 -40.51
CA PRO A 671 -5.19 14.86 -41.45
C PRO A 671 -4.71 14.70 -42.91
N PRO A 672 -5.62 14.55 -43.87
CA PRO A 672 -5.28 14.36 -45.28
C PRO A 672 -4.49 15.54 -45.85
N ALA A 673 -3.60 15.28 -46.82
CA ALA A 673 -2.63 16.23 -47.39
C ALA A 673 -3.19 17.56 -47.96
N ASN A 674 -4.52 17.70 -48.05
CA ASN A 674 -5.22 18.87 -48.57
C ASN A 674 -5.95 19.70 -47.49
N ALA A 675 -5.84 19.33 -46.20
CA ALA A 675 -6.38 20.12 -45.10
C ALA A 675 -5.38 21.20 -44.67
N THR A 676 -5.88 22.41 -44.41
CA THR A 676 -5.09 23.55 -43.91
C THR A 676 -4.30 23.14 -42.67
N PRO A 677 -2.97 23.40 -42.59
CA PRO A 677 -2.15 22.87 -41.52
C PRO A 677 -2.52 23.52 -40.17
N LEU A 678 -3.07 22.73 -39.25
CA LEU A 678 -3.05 23.03 -37.82
C LEU A 678 -1.63 22.71 -37.30
N ASN A 679 -1.04 23.64 -36.57
CA ASN A 679 0.38 23.60 -36.22
C ASN A 679 0.72 22.48 -35.24
N LYS A 680 1.93 21.97 -35.42
CA LYS A 680 2.51 20.76 -34.84
C LYS A 680 2.95 20.95 -33.39
N GLY A 681 2.33 20.17 -32.51
CA GLY A 681 2.87 19.66 -31.25
C GLY A 681 2.12 18.38 -30.89
N ASP A 682 2.77 17.22 -30.98
CA ASP A 682 2.29 15.86 -30.64
C ASP A 682 1.00 15.30 -31.29
N ARG A 683 0.29 16.07 -32.11
CA ARG A 683 -0.90 15.58 -32.83
C ARG A 683 -0.50 14.90 -34.16
N GLY A 684 -0.53 13.56 -34.18
CA GLY A 684 -0.55 12.77 -35.43
C GLY A 684 0.79 12.60 -36.16
N GLY A 685 1.85 12.17 -35.46
CA GLY A 685 3.01 11.58 -36.13
C GLY A 685 2.67 10.23 -36.77
N ALA A 686 3.36 9.84 -37.85
CA ALA A 686 3.24 8.49 -38.41
C ALA A 686 3.65 7.43 -37.37
N PHE A 687 3.07 6.22 -37.48
CA PHE A 687 3.43 5.08 -36.64
C PHE A 687 4.94 4.82 -36.70
N ASP A 688 5.58 4.79 -35.52
CA ASP A 688 7.00 4.45 -35.38
C ASP A 688 7.15 3.01 -34.89
N ALA A 689 7.40 2.10 -35.83
CA ALA A 689 7.55 0.67 -35.56
C ALA A 689 8.72 0.36 -34.62
N VAL A 690 9.81 1.13 -34.67
CA VAL A 690 11.00 0.89 -33.83
C VAL A 690 10.71 1.32 -32.40
N LYS A 691 10.17 2.53 -32.23
CA LYS A 691 9.72 3.03 -30.92
C LYS A 691 8.70 2.08 -30.30
N TYR A 692 7.70 1.67 -31.06
CA TYR A 692 6.66 0.77 -30.57
C TYR A 692 7.22 -0.56 -30.08
N GLN A 693 8.12 -1.19 -30.85
CA GLN A 693 8.74 -2.46 -30.44
C GLN A 693 9.58 -2.29 -29.16
N GLN A 694 10.37 -1.22 -29.05
CA GLN A 694 11.15 -0.92 -27.84
C GLN A 694 10.25 -0.73 -26.60
N LEU A 695 9.11 -0.05 -26.76
CA LEU A 695 8.13 0.12 -25.69
C LEU A 695 7.54 -1.22 -25.28
N MET A 696 7.01 -1.99 -26.25
CA MET A 696 6.42 -3.31 -26.01
C MET A 696 7.41 -4.30 -25.36
N ASP A 697 8.70 -4.16 -25.62
CA ASP A 697 9.75 -4.99 -25.00
C ASP A 697 10.07 -4.63 -23.56
N ARG A 698 9.88 -3.35 -23.19
CA ARG A 698 10.15 -2.84 -21.85
C ARG A 698 8.96 -2.96 -20.90
N ILE A 699 7.76 -2.66 -21.37
CA ILE A 699 6.53 -2.70 -20.54
C ILE A 699 5.89 -4.08 -20.59
N GLU A 700 5.11 -4.44 -19.55
CA GLU A 700 4.32 -5.68 -19.56
C GLU A 700 3.04 -5.47 -20.39
N ALA A 701 3.18 -5.55 -21.72
CA ALA A 701 2.07 -5.44 -22.66
C ALA A 701 2.12 -6.48 -23.79
N VAL A 702 0.95 -6.81 -24.32
CA VAL A 702 0.77 -7.68 -25.49
C VAL A 702 -0.37 -7.20 -26.37
N GLU A 703 -0.35 -7.62 -27.63
CA GLU A 703 -1.51 -7.53 -28.52
C GLU A 703 -2.16 -8.92 -28.64
N VAL A 704 -3.48 -8.98 -28.51
CA VAL A 704 -4.24 -10.21 -28.73
C VAL A 704 -5.40 -9.93 -29.67
N VAL A 705 -5.50 -10.75 -30.71
CA VAL A 705 -6.59 -10.70 -31.68
C VAL A 705 -7.89 -11.15 -31.01
N LEU A 706 -9.03 -10.49 -31.26
CA LEU A 706 -10.32 -10.80 -30.65
C LEU A 706 -10.69 -12.28 -30.81
N SER A 707 -10.48 -12.88 -31.99
CA SER A 707 -10.75 -14.31 -32.22
C SER A 707 -9.91 -15.23 -31.31
N GLN A 708 -8.72 -14.82 -30.91
CA GLN A 708 -7.92 -15.55 -29.92
C GLN A 708 -8.45 -15.35 -28.50
N ALA A 709 -8.88 -14.13 -28.15
CA ALA A 709 -9.53 -13.86 -26.87
C ALA A 709 -10.85 -14.66 -26.74
N LEU A 710 -11.62 -14.83 -27.82
CA LEU A 710 -12.87 -15.60 -27.84
C LEU A 710 -12.67 -17.12 -27.70
N LYS A 711 -11.48 -17.65 -28.03
CA LYS A 711 -11.19 -19.10 -27.89
C LYS A 711 -11.19 -19.57 -26.44
N ASN A 712 -10.97 -18.68 -25.48
CA ASN A 712 -11.02 -19.06 -24.08
C ASN A 712 -12.48 -19.15 -23.61
N LYS A 713 -12.80 -20.22 -22.86
CA LYS A 713 -14.19 -20.61 -22.50
C LYS A 713 -15.02 -19.49 -21.89
N ASP A 714 -14.39 -18.64 -21.09
CA ASP A 714 -15.07 -17.59 -20.34
C ASP A 714 -14.96 -16.21 -21.01
N PHE A 715 -14.38 -16.12 -22.21
CA PHE A 715 -14.05 -14.86 -22.88
C PHE A 715 -13.32 -13.88 -21.94
N ARG A 716 -12.28 -14.34 -21.25
CA ARG A 716 -11.43 -13.51 -20.39
C ARG A 716 -10.69 -12.45 -21.21
N ILE A 717 -10.82 -11.20 -20.75
CA ILE A 717 -10.16 -10.02 -21.34
C ILE A 717 -9.42 -9.24 -20.26
N ASP A 718 -8.94 -9.91 -19.21
CA ASP A 718 -8.11 -9.27 -18.22
C ASP A 718 -6.63 -9.34 -18.61
N SER A 719 -5.86 -8.27 -18.36
CA SER A 719 -4.45 -8.19 -18.78
C SER A 719 -3.57 -9.26 -18.11
N GLU A 720 -3.90 -9.66 -16.87
CA GLU A 720 -3.22 -10.73 -16.13
C GLU A 720 -3.28 -12.07 -16.87
N PHE A 721 -4.43 -12.38 -17.47
CA PHE A 721 -4.59 -13.58 -18.27
C PHE A 721 -3.78 -13.50 -19.56
N HIS A 722 -3.62 -12.33 -20.17
CA HIS A 722 -2.93 -12.16 -21.46
C HIS A 722 -1.45 -11.77 -21.34
N ARG A 723 -0.84 -11.86 -20.15
CA ARG A 723 0.59 -11.55 -19.94
C ARG A 723 1.55 -12.21 -20.93
N ARG A 724 2.73 -11.59 -21.08
CA ARG A 724 3.79 -12.08 -21.97
C ARG A 724 4.20 -13.50 -21.59
N HIS A 725 4.31 -14.36 -22.59
CA HIS A 725 4.68 -15.77 -22.39
C HIS A 725 6.19 -15.89 -22.11
N PRO A 726 6.62 -16.70 -21.12
CA PRO A 726 8.01 -17.07 -20.96
C PRO A 726 8.50 -17.81 -22.20
N LEU A 727 9.82 -17.78 -22.41
CA LEU A 727 10.45 -18.55 -23.49
C LEU A 727 10.08 -20.03 -23.36
N GLN A 728 9.53 -20.59 -24.43
CA GLN A 728 9.19 -22.00 -24.58
C GLN A 728 10.12 -22.61 -25.62
N ASN A 729 10.62 -23.82 -25.38
CA ASN A 729 11.39 -24.53 -26.40
C ASN A 729 10.42 -25.09 -27.47
N PRO A 730 10.54 -24.63 -28.74
CA PRO A 730 9.63 -25.03 -29.81
C PRO A 730 9.76 -26.52 -30.20
N ASN A 731 10.80 -27.22 -29.72
CA ASN A 731 11.03 -28.63 -30.03
C ASN A 731 10.09 -29.58 -29.26
N TYR A 732 9.38 -29.11 -28.23
CA TYR A 732 8.43 -29.94 -27.49
C TYR A 732 6.98 -29.70 -27.90
N SER A 733 6.19 -30.77 -27.87
CA SER A 733 4.74 -30.67 -27.97
C SER A 733 4.14 -30.33 -26.61
N TYR A 734 3.42 -29.21 -26.54
CA TYR A 734 2.70 -28.79 -25.34
C TYR A 734 1.25 -29.26 -25.40
N VAL A 735 0.81 -30.02 -24.40
CA VAL A 735 -0.53 -30.59 -24.31
C VAL A 735 -1.26 -30.07 -23.08
N ASP A 736 -2.59 -30.11 -23.09
CA ASP A 736 -3.36 -29.83 -21.87
C ASP A 736 -3.13 -30.96 -20.87
N ILE A 737 -2.83 -30.61 -19.61
CA ILE A 737 -2.68 -31.60 -18.54
C ILE A 737 -3.91 -32.50 -18.49
N GLY A 738 -5.11 -31.91 -18.62
CA GLY A 738 -6.41 -32.58 -18.59
C GLY A 738 -6.58 -33.74 -19.56
N GLU A 739 -5.98 -33.66 -20.76
CA GLU A 739 -6.02 -34.73 -21.76
C GLU A 739 -5.20 -35.97 -21.35
N ASN A 740 -4.38 -35.83 -20.30
CA ASN A 740 -3.45 -36.83 -19.80
C ASN A 740 -3.73 -37.14 -18.31
N LEU A 741 -4.95 -36.86 -17.83
CA LEU A 741 -5.42 -37.20 -16.49
C LEU A 741 -6.39 -38.39 -16.54
N THR A 742 -6.24 -39.31 -15.60
CA THR A 742 -7.20 -40.38 -15.33
C THR A 742 -8.23 -39.98 -14.26
N LEU A 743 -7.90 -38.99 -13.41
CA LEU A 743 -8.80 -38.45 -12.40
C LEU A 743 -8.47 -36.98 -12.10
N ILE A 744 -9.51 -36.17 -11.94
CA ILE A 744 -9.45 -34.83 -11.34
C ILE A 744 -10.65 -34.64 -10.42
N GLN A 745 -10.41 -34.34 -9.14
CA GLN A 745 -11.48 -34.35 -8.12
C GLN A 745 -11.24 -33.31 -7.02
N TYR A 746 -12.28 -32.55 -6.67
CA TYR A 746 -12.27 -31.66 -5.51
C TYR A 746 -12.33 -32.44 -4.20
N GLY A 747 -11.72 -31.92 -3.14
CA GLY A 747 -11.85 -32.52 -1.80
C GLY A 747 -13.21 -32.28 -1.14
N ILE A 748 -13.40 -32.86 0.04
CA ILE A 748 -14.65 -32.77 0.80
C ILE A 748 -14.77 -31.44 1.56
N SER A 749 -15.96 -30.85 1.56
CA SER A 749 -16.26 -29.61 2.31
C SER A 749 -16.91 -29.96 3.64
N ILE A 750 -16.10 -30.05 4.70
CA ILE A 750 -16.56 -30.43 6.05
C ILE A 750 -15.84 -29.65 7.14
N GLU A 751 -16.50 -29.46 8.28
CA GLU A 751 -15.91 -28.89 9.49
C GLU A 751 -14.86 -29.85 10.09
N MET A 752 -13.79 -29.31 10.66
CA MET A 752 -12.62 -30.06 11.10
C MET A 752 -12.34 -29.78 12.57
N ASN A 753 -11.95 -30.81 13.33
CA ASN A 753 -11.60 -30.72 14.75
C ASN A 753 -10.11 -31.04 15.00
N GLU A 754 -9.62 -30.68 16.20
CA GLU A 754 -8.28 -31.00 16.72
C GLU A 754 -8.31 -32.02 17.86
N GLU A 755 -9.51 -32.49 18.23
CA GLU A 755 -9.75 -33.35 19.39
C GLU A 755 -9.51 -34.84 19.08
N GLY A 756 -9.23 -35.18 17.82
CA GLY A 756 -8.96 -36.55 17.38
C GLY A 756 -10.21 -37.32 16.95
N GLU A 757 -11.37 -36.66 16.87
CA GLU A 757 -12.62 -37.31 16.50
C GLU A 757 -12.75 -37.46 14.97
N GLY A 758 -12.87 -38.70 14.50
CA GLY A 758 -13.10 -39.03 13.09
C GLY A 758 -11.84 -39.45 12.33
N ILE A 759 -11.81 -39.19 11.01
CA ILE A 759 -10.70 -39.57 10.12
C ILE A 759 -9.78 -38.36 9.86
N LYS A 760 -8.47 -38.61 9.71
CA LYS A 760 -7.49 -37.56 9.39
C LYS A 760 -7.74 -36.95 8.02
N ILE A 761 -7.67 -35.62 7.93
CA ILE A 761 -7.96 -34.85 6.72
C ILE A 761 -6.83 -33.88 6.35
N TYR A 762 -6.27 -34.03 5.13
CA TYR A 762 -5.29 -33.12 4.55
C TYR A 762 -5.90 -31.78 4.17
N ARG A 763 -5.17 -30.69 4.43
CA ARG A 763 -5.51 -29.34 4.00
C ARG A 763 -4.34 -28.73 3.23
N MET A 764 -4.50 -27.46 2.87
CA MET A 764 -3.48 -26.68 2.16
C MET A 764 -2.16 -26.52 2.93
N ASN A 765 -2.16 -26.68 4.25
CA ASN A 765 -0.99 -26.50 5.10
C ASN A 765 -0.09 -27.74 5.13
N GLU A 766 -0.57 -28.91 4.72
CA GLU A 766 0.17 -30.16 4.78
C GLU A 766 0.87 -30.48 3.43
N ILE A 767 1.13 -29.46 2.60
CA ILE A 767 1.85 -29.55 1.32
C ILE A 767 3.10 -28.67 1.38
N HIS A 768 4.27 -29.31 1.46
CA HIS A 768 5.56 -28.63 1.56
C HIS A 768 6.64 -29.29 0.69
N ASN A 769 7.44 -28.46 0.01
CA ASN A 769 8.57 -28.92 -0.82
C ASN A 769 8.16 -30.04 -1.81
N MET A 770 7.03 -29.90 -2.52
CA MET A 770 6.53 -30.90 -3.48
C MET A 770 6.11 -32.26 -2.89
N LEU A 771 6.09 -32.42 -1.56
CA LEU A 771 5.59 -33.61 -0.88
C LEU A 771 4.42 -33.25 0.05
N CYS A 772 3.50 -34.20 0.23
CA CYS A 772 2.53 -34.14 1.32
C CYS A 772 3.20 -34.54 2.64
N ASP A 773 2.85 -33.84 3.72
CA ASP A 773 3.43 -34.10 5.04
C ASP A 773 2.91 -35.40 5.66
N THR A 774 3.75 -36.09 6.43
CA THR A 774 3.38 -37.34 7.12
C THR A 774 2.60 -37.11 8.41
N GLU A 775 2.65 -35.89 8.95
CA GLU A 775 1.92 -35.50 10.16
C GLU A 775 0.70 -34.69 9.75
N VAL A 776 -0.49 -35.20 10.08
CA VAL A 776 -1.77 -34.54 9.83
C VAL A 776 -2.48 -34.36 11.17
N SER A 777 -2.72 -33.10 11.55
CA SER A 777 -3.25 -32.76 12.88
C SER A 777 -4.77 -32.62 12.95
N LYS A 778 -5.46 -32.54 11.80
CA LYS A 778 -6.90 -32.31 11.73
C LYS A 778 -7.66 -33.59 11.44
N PHE A 779 -8.82 -33.70 12.09
CA PHE A 779 -9.76 -34.79 11.92
C PHE A 779 -11.12 -34.25 11.48
N ALA A 780 -11.92 -35.09 10.84
CA ALA A 780 -13.29 -34.78 10.46
C ALA A 780 -14.18 -36.02 10.58
N ASN A 781 -15.41 -35.81 11.04
CA ASN A 781 -16.43 -36.85 11.13
C ASN A 781 -17.07 -37.07 9.76
N ILE A 782 -16.59 -38.07 9.02
CA ILE A 782 -16.96 -38.33 7.63
C ILE A 782 -17.66 -39.69 7.52
N SER A 783 -18.69 -39.77 6.67
CA SER A 783 -19.42 -41.03 6.43
C SER A 783 -18.51 -42.07 5.77
N SER A 784 -18.76 -43.37 6.01
CA SER A 784 -17.98 -44.45 5.40
C SER A 784 -17.99 -44.42 3.86
N VAL A 785 -19.08 -43.95 3.26
CA VAL A 785 -19.23 -43.79 1.80
C VAL A 785 -18.33 -42.69 1.26
N ASP A 786 -18.25 -41.56 1.98
CA ASP A 786 -17.40 -40.45 1.60
C ASP A 786 -15.91 -40.81 1.78
N ILE A 787 -15.56 -41.56 2.84
CA ILE A 787 -14.19 -42.03 3.05
C ILE A 787 -13.68 -42.77 1.81
N GLU A 788 -14.44 -43.73 1.27
CA GLU A 788 -14.00 -44.49 0.10
C GLU A 788 -13.81 -43.61 -1.15
N SER A 789 -14.62 -42.56 -1.30
CA SER A 789 -14.57 -41.64 -2.44
C SER A 789 -13.39 -40.66 -2.36
N PHE A 790 -13.02 -40.22 -1.15
CA PHE A 790 -11.99 -39.21 -0.91
C PHE A 790 -10.68 -39.78 -0.35
N LYS A 791 -10.59 -41.09 -0.12
CA LYS A 791 -9.37 -41.77 0.33
C LYS A 791 -8.21 -41.54 -0.63
N LEU A 792 -7.10 -41.04 -0.10
CA LEU A 792 -5.84 -40.83 -0.81
C LEU A 792 -5.18 -42.17 -1.10
N ARG A 793 -4.62 -42.30 -2.30
CA ARG A 793 -3.83 -43.45 -2.75
C ARG A 793 -2.39 -43.01 -3.00
N ASP A 794 -1.46 -43.95 -2.86
CA ASP A 794 -0.06 -43.68 -3.16
C ASP A 794 0.09 -43.03 -4.55
N ARG A 795 0.88 -41.96 -4.61
CA ARG A 795 1.14 -41.13 -5.79
C ARG A 795 -0.04 -40.26 -6.27
N ASP A 796 -1.08 -40.10 -5.47
CA ASP A 796 -2.06 -39.03 -5.68
C ASP A 796 -1.36 -37.66 -5.65
N VAL A 797 -1.63 -36.81 -6.64
CA VAL A 797 -1.13 -35.43 -6.68
C VAL A 797 -2.17 -34.51 -6.05
N LEU A 798 -1.78 -33.75 -5.04
CA LEU A 798 -2.64 -32.75 -4.38
C LEU A 798 -2.23 -31.34 -4.79
N PHE A 799 -3.18 -30.63 -5.37
CA PHE A 799 -3.03 -29.26 -5.85
C PHE A 799 -3.81 -28.29 -4.96
N ASN A 800 -3.14 -27.25 -4.47
CA ASN A 800 -3.77 -26.21 -3.67
C ASN A 800 -4.54 -25.22 -4.56
N ARG A 801 -5.86 -25.35 -4.58
CA ARG A 801 -6.72 -24.50 -5.42
C ARG A 801 -7.09 -23.17 -4.82
N THR A 802 -6.94 -22.98 -3.50
CA THR A 802 -7.42 -21.80 -2.80
C THR A 802 -6.40 -21.35 -1.77
N ASN A 803 -5.76 -20.20 -1.99
CA ASN A 803 -4.81 -19.60 -1.05
C ASN A 803 -4.60 -18.10 -1.35
N SER A 804 -3.64 -17.42 -0.73
CA SER A 804 -3.15 -16.13 -1.22
C SER A 804 -2.63 -16.25 -2.66
N PHE A 805 -2.54 -15.12 -3.38
CA PHE A 805 -2.04 -15.13 -4.77
C PHE A 805 -0.63 -15.71 -4.87
N GLU A 806 0.21 -15.58 -3.86
CA GLU A 806 1.57 -16.15 -3.80
C GLU A 806 1.53 -17.69 -3.72
N PHE A 807 0.61 -18.26 -2.95
CA PHE A 807 0.62 -19.69 -2.60
C PHE A 807 -0.43 -20.54 -3.31
N VAL A 808 -1.37 -19.92 -4.02
CA VAL A 808 -2.31 -20.66 -4.86
C VAL A 808 -1.52 -21.41 -5.94
N GLY A 809 -1.85 -22.69 -6.15
CA GLY A 809 -1.16 -23.58 -7.08
C GLY A 809 -0.03 -24.42 -6.48
N ARG A 810 0.31 -24.25 -5.18
CA ARG A 810 1.24 -25.16 -4.49
C ARG A 810 0.79 -26.61 -4.67
N THR A 811 1.70 -27.46 -5.14
CA THR A 811 1.36 -28.85 -5.49
C THR A 811 2.33 -29.81 -4.81
N GLY A 812 1.81 -30.91 -4.27
CA GLY A 812 2.61 -31.98 -3.69
C GLY A 812 2.13 -33.36 -4.09
N ILE A 813 3.02 -34.35 -4.02
CA ILE A 813 2.69 -35.75 -4.21
C ILE A 813 2.49 -36.44 -2.86
N PHE A 814 1.39 -37.19 -2.73
CA PHE A 814 1.11 -38.05 -1.59
C PHE A 814 1.88 -39.36 -1.73
N LYS A 815 2.56 -39.77 -0.66
CA LYS A 815 3.25 -41.06 -0.57
C LYS A 815 2.73 -41.78 0.67
N SER A 816 2.27 -43.01 0.50
CA SER A 816 1.71 -43.79 1.61
C SER A 816 2.80 -44.09 2.64
N PHE A 817 2.53 -43.78 3.91
CA PHE A 817 3.47 -44.00 5.02
C PHE A 817 2.89 -44.85 6.15
N SER A 818 1.58 -45.10 6.14
CA SER A 818 0.87 -45.99 7.06
C SER A 818 -0.29 -46.68 6.34
N ASP A 819 -0.91 -47.65 6.99
CA ASP A 819 -2.14 -48.31 6.54
C ASP A 819 -3.41 -47.51 6.92
N GLU A 820 -3.25 -46.29 7.46
CA GLU A 820 -4.38 -45.45 7.86
C GLU A 820 -5.01 -44.78 6.64
N ASP A 821 -6.34 -44.72 6.65
CA ASP A 821 -7.09 -44.01 5.62
C ASP A 821 -7.01 -42.51 5.85
N LEU A 822 -6.65 -41.78 4.80
CA LEU A 822 -6.48 -40.34 4.80
C LEU A 822 -7.34 -39.73 3.70
N VAL A 823 -8.04 -38.65 4.01
CA VAL A 823 -8.87 -37.90 3.05
C VAL A 823 -8.37 -36.46 2.91
N PHE A 824 -8.99 -35.65 2.04
CA PHE A 824 -8.51 -34.29 1.75
C PHE A 824 -9.64 -33.26 1.61
N ALA A 825 -9.38 -32.04 2.09
CA ALA A 825 -10.35 -30.94 2.16
C ALA A 825 -10.62 -30.27 0.80
N SER A 826 -11.76 -29.57 0.70
CA SER A 826 -12.27 -28.90 -0.51
C SER A 826 -11.38 -27.77 -1.07
N TYR A 827 -10.40 -27.32 -0.30
CA TYR A 827 -9.35 -26.38 -0.73
C TYR A 827 -8.26 -27.04 -1.58
N LEU A 828 -8.30 -28.36 -1.75
CA LEU A 828 -7.39 -29.14 -2.58
C LEU A 828 -8.12 -29.79 -3.76
N ILE A 829 -7.37 -30.01 -4.84
CA ILE A 829 -7.77 -30.83 -5.99
C ILE A 829 -6.82 -32.03 -6.04
N ARG A 830 -7.39 -33.23 -6.07
CA ARG A 830 -6.66 -34.47 -6.36
C ARG A 830 -6.58 -34.69 -7.85
N VAL A 831 -5.40 -35.06 -8.33
CA VAL A 831 -5.11 -35.42 -9.72
C VAL A 831 -4.41 -36.77 -9.81
N ARG A 832 -4.79 -37.59 -10.80
CA ARG A 832 -4.04 -38.79 -11.22
C ARG A 832 -3.76 -38.71 -12.72
N THR A 833 -2.55 -39.06 -13.11
CA THR A 833 -2.09 -38.95 -14.50
C THR A 833 -2.23 -40.27 -15.26
N GLU A 834 -2.23 -40.19 -16.59
CA GLU A 834 -1.98 -41.31 -17.47
C GLU A 834 -0.46 -41.58 -17.52
N GLU A 835 0.02 -42.54 -16.71
CA GLU A 835 1.45 -42.78 -16.48
C GLU A 835 2.24 -43.21 -17.74
N SER A 836 1.56 -43.63 -18.82
CA SER A 836 2.23 -43.91 -20.10
C SER A 836 2.78 -42.65 -20.77
N LYS A 837 2.28 -41.47 -20.39
CA LYS A 837 2.68 -40.17 -20.95
C LYS A 837 3.27 -39.23 -19.90
N ILE A 838 2.61 -39.11 -18.74
CA ILE A 838 2.99 -38.15 -17.69
C ILE A 838 3.05 -38.88 -16.35
N LEU A 839 4.23 -38.91 -15.74
CA LEU A 839 4.40 -39.40 -14.38
C LEU A 839 3.98 -38.34 -13.36
N PRO A 840 3.34 -38.73 -12.23
CA PRO A 840 2.98 -37.83 -11.14
C PRO A 840 4.14 -36.95 -10.64
N GLU A 841 5.33 -37.53 -10.54
CA GLU A 841 6.54 -36.84 -10.09
C GLU A 841 6.98 -35.73 -11.07
N TYR A 842 6.82 -35.96 -12.38
CA TYR A 842 7.07 -34.93 -13.39
C TYR A 842 6.00 -33.82 -13.31
N LEU A 843 4.72 -34.18 -13.21
CA LEU A 843 3.63 -33.22 -13.07
C LEU A 843 3.84 -32.29 -11.87
N VAL A 844 4.20 -32.83 -10.71
CA VAL A 844 4.43 -32.03 -9.49
C VAL A 844 5.63 -31.10 -9.66
N ALA A 845 6.74 -31.59 -10.22
CA ALA A 845 7.91 -30.75 -10.50
C ALA A 845 7.59 -29.63 -11.48
N PHE A 846 6.81 -29.91 -12.53
CA PHE A 846 6.38 -28.93 -13.53
C PHE A 846 5.45 -27.86 -12.92
N LEU A 847 4.42 -28.25 -12.16
CA LEU A 847 3.47 -27.29 -11.56
C LEU A 847 4.13 -26.36 -10.53
N ASN A 848 5.26 -26.75 -9.96
CA ASN A 848 6.07 -25.90 -9.07
C ASN A 848 7.24 -25.19 -9.81
N SER A 849 7.46 -25.45 -11.09
CA SER A 849 8.50 -24.79 -11.91
C SER A 849 8.09 -23.38 -12.33
N LYS A 850 9.05 -22.56 -12.79
CA LYS A 850 8.79 -21.21 -13.33
C LYS A 850 7.65 -21.17 -14.36
N LEU A 851 7.68 -22.05 -15.37
CA LEU A 851 6.67 -22.05 -16.44
C LEU A 851 5.29 -22.50 -15.92
N GLY A 852 5.26 -23.52 -15.08
CA GLY A 852 4.02 -24.01 -14.48
C GLY A 852 3.38 -22.98 -13.55
N ILE A 853 4.17 -22.36 -12.67
CA ILE A 853 3.71 -21.27 -11.80
C ILE A 853 3.19 -20.10 -12.64
N TRP A 854 3.92 -19.67 -13.67
CA TRP A 854 3.47 -18.58 -14.54
C TRP A 854 2.09 -18.88 -15.17
N ASP A 855 1.89 -20.08 -15.73
CA ASP A 855 0.61 -20.45 -16.37
C ASP A 855 -0.52 -20.59 -15.33
N LEU A 856 -0.21 -21.05 -14.12
CA LEU A 856 -1.16 -21.09 -13.00
C LEU A 856 -1.55 -19.68 -12.52
N LYS A 857 -0.58 -18.77 -12.35
CA LYS A 857 -0.85 -17.41 -11.85
C LYS A 857 -1.70 -16.60 -12.82
N ARG A 858 -1.46 -16.67 -14.13
CA ARG A 858 -2.31 -15.98 -15.13
C ARG A 858 -3.76 -16.51 -15.13
N ARG A 859 -3.96 -17.79 -14.77
CA ARG A 859 -5.29 -18.41 -14.66
C ARG A 859 -5.99 -18.08 -13.35
N ALA A 860 -5.22 -17.81 -12.29
CA ALA A 860 -5.76 -17.53 -10.97
C ALA A 860 -6.75 -16.36 -11.00
N ARG A 861 -7.86 -16.53 -10.29
CA ARG A 861 -8.87 -15.49 -10.06
C ARG A 861 -8.62 -14.86 -8.71
N ILE A 862 -8.23 -13.59 -8.72
CA ILE A 862 -7.89 -12.84 -7.51
C ILE A 862 -9.17 -12.21 -6.95
N SER A 863 -9.44 -12.49 -5.67
CA SER A 863 -10.42 -11.82 -4.84
C SER A 863 -9.73 -11.24 -3.60
N ILE A 864 -10.43 -10.44 -2.79
CA ILE A 864 -9.85 -9.81 -1.59
C ILE A 864 -9.30 -10.92 -0.66
N ASN A 865 -7.99 -10.92 -0.43
CA ASN A 865 -7.23 -11.86 0.41
C ASN A 865 -7.24 -13.35 -0.01
N GLN A 866 -7.86 -13.72 -1.14
CA GLN A 866 -7.93 -15.10 -1.60
C GLN A 866 -7.88 -15.19 -3.13
N SER A 867 -7.13 -16.15 -3.64
CA SER A 867 -7.03 -16.49 -5.06
C SER A 867 -7.48 -17.92 -5.29
N ASN A 868 -8.16 -18.16 -6.41
CA ASN A 868 -8.67 -19.48 -6.77
C ASN A 868 -8.19 -19.93 -8.16
N ILE A 869 -7.92 -21.22 -8.28
CA ILE A 869 -7.76 -21.93 -9.57
C ILE A 869 -8.68 -23.14 -9.54
N ASN A 870 -9.60 -23.25 -10.51
CA ASN A 870 -10.54 -24.37 -10.56
C ASN A 870 -9.95 -25.58 -11.32
N ALA A 871 -10.65 -26.73 -11.28
CA ALA A 871 -10.20 -27.96 -11.91
C ALA A 871 -10.06 -27.86 -13.44
N GLN A 872 -10.94 -27.10 -14.10
CA GLN A 872 -10.88 -26.90 -15.55
C GLN A 872 -9.69 -26.01 -15.93
N GLU A 873 -9.39 -24.99 -15.11
CA GLU A 873 -8.22 -24.13 -15.29
C GLU A 873 -6.92 -24.91 -15.10
N LEU A 874 -6.84 -25.76 -14.08
CA LEU A 874 -5.71 -26.68 -13.87
C LEU A 874 -5.57 -27.66 -15.05
N ALA A 875 -6.67 -28.22 -15.53
CA ALA A 875 -6.67 -29.14 -16.66
C ALA A 875 -6.19 -28.48 -17.96
N ALA A 876 -6.44 -27.19 -18.15
CA ALA A 876 -6.05 -26.43 -19.33
C ALA A 876 -4.61 -25.86 -19.27
N VAL A 877 -3.86 -26.12 -18.19
CA VAL A 877 -2.44 -25.77 -18.11
C VAL A 877 -1.67 -26.57 -19.15
N LYS A 878 -0.77 -25.90 -19.88
CA LYS A 878 0.01 -26.51 -20.95
C LYS A 878 1.31 -27.10 -20.40
N ILE A 879 1.47 -28.42 -20.52
CA ILE A 879 2.66 -29.15 -20.08
C ILE A 879 3.42 -29.70 -21.30
N PRO A 880 4.75 -29.55 -21.40
CA PRO A 880 5.53 -30.16 -22.46
C PRO A 880 5.64 -31.68 -22.28
N LEU A 881 5.52 -32.44 -23.36
CA LEU A 881 5.73 -33.89 -23.32
C LEU A 881 7.22 -34.24 -23.35
N LEU A 882 7.84 -34.30 -22.16
CA LEU A 882 9.21 -34.80 -22.01
C LEU A 882 9.27 -36.32 -22.14
N ASN A 883 10.41 -36.86 -22.59
CA ASN A 883 10.62 -38.29 -22.75
C ASN A 883 10.38 -39.03 -21.44
N ILE A 884 9.67 -40.17 -21.51
CA ILE A 884 9.40 -41.01 -20.34
C ILE A 884 10.69 -41.44 -19.62
N LYS A 885 11.80 -41.62 -20.35
CA LYS A 885 13.12 -41.92 -19.78
C LYS A 885 13.61 -40.80 -18.87
N PHE A 886 13.39 -39.53 -19.23
CA PHE A 886 13.73 -38.39 -18.40
C PHE A 886 12.79 -38.29 -17.19
N GLN A 887 11.49 -38.48 -17.37
CA GLN A 887 10.53 -38.48 -16.27
C GLN A 887 10.83 -39.58 -15.22
N ILE A 888 11.28 -40.76 -15.65
CA ILE A 888 11.75 -41.83 -14.75
C ILE A 888 12.95 -41.36 -13.90
N LYS A 889 13.82 -40.49 -14.43
CA LYS A 889 14.91 -39.89 -13.64
C LYS A 889 14.37 -39.02 -12.51
N LEU A 890 13.39 -38.18 -12.81
CA LEU A 890 12.70 -37.38 -11.79
C LEU A 890 12.04 -38.26 -10.74
N LYS A 891 11.37 -39.33 -11.16
CA LYS A 891 10.77 -40.31 -10.24
C LYS A 891 11.79 -40.88 -9.23
N LYS A 892 12.99 -41.26 -9.69
CA LYS A 892 14.06 -41.74 -8.78
C LYS A 892 14.52 -40.68 -7.78
N LEU A 893 14.56 -39.40 -8.19
CA LEU A 893 14.88 -38.29 -7.28
C LEU A 893 13.80 -38.16 -6.18
N PHE A 894 12.53 -38.21 -6.56
CA PHE A 894 11.40 -38.16 -5.62
C PHE A 894 11.39 -39.37 -4.67
N GLU A 895 11.65 -40.59 -5.16
CA GLU A 895 11.74 -41.80 -4.33
C GLU A 895 12.89 -41.70 -3.32
N LYS A 896 14.06 -41.24 -3.76
CA LYS A 896 15.22 -41.02 -2.89
C LYS A 896 14.94 -39.93 -1.86
N ALA A 897 14.33 -38.81 -2.27
CA ALA A 897 13.94 -37.73 -1.38
C ALA A 897 12.92 -38.19 -0.33
N HIS A 898 11.93 -38.99 -0.71
CA HIS A 898 10.96 -39.56 0.22
C HIS A 898 11.63 -40.54 1.20
N CYS A 899 12.52 -41.41 0.72
CA CYS A 899 13.28 -42.32 1.57
C CYS A 899 14.14 -41.57 2.59
N ASP A 900 14.83 -40.50 2.18
CA ASP A 900 15.63 -39.67 3.08
C ASP A 900 14.75 -38.91 4.08
N ARG A 901 13.55 -38.46 3.68
CA ARG A 901 12.57 -37.87 4.59
C ARG A 901 12.09 -38.87 5.65
N LEU A 902 11.76 -40.10 5.27
CA LEU A 902 11.37 -41.15 6.22
C LEU A 902 12.51 -41.51 7.18
N LYS A 903 13.75 -41.62 6.68
CA LYS A 903 14.94 -41.83 7.52
C LYS A 903 15.12 -40.70 8.52
N ALA A 904 14.93 -39.46 8.09
CA ALA A 904 15.03 -38.31 8.97
C ALA A 904 13.98 -38.36 10.09
N ILE A 905 12.72 -38.67 9.76
CA ILE A 905 11.65 -38.82 10.75
C ILE A 905 12.02 -39.92 11.76
N ALA A 906 12.41 -41.11 11.29
CA ALA A 906 12.78 -42.22 12.16
C ALA A 906 13.97 -41.90 13.07
N ILE A 907 15.02 -41.24 12.56
CA ILE A 907 16.20 -40.87 13.35
C ILE A 907 15.87 -39.78 14.38
N TYR A 908 14.98 -38.83 14.04
CA TYR A 908 14.53 -37.84 15.01
C TYR A 908 13.72 -38.49 16.14
N GLN A 909 12.82 -39.40 15.79
CA GLN A 909 12.07 -40.19 16.77
C GLN A 909 13.00 -41.01 17.68
N GLN A 910 14.09 -41.58 17.16
CA GLN A 910 15.08 -42.27 17.99
C GLN A 910 15.72 -41.35 19.04
N ALA A 911 15.96 -40.08 18.73
CA ALA A 911 16.48 -39.10 19.68
C ALA A 911 15.44 -38.74 20.74
N GLU A 912 14.17 -38.60 20.36
CA GLU A 912 13.06 -38.37 21.29
C GLU A 912 12.80 -39.59 22.18
N ASP A 913 12.78 -40.79 21.62
CA ASP A 913 12.67 -42.05 22.37
C ASP A 913 13.81 -42.21 23.39
N LEU A 914 15.04 -41.82 23.02
CA LEU A 914 16.19 -41.87 23.93
C LEU A 914 15.98 -40.91 25.11
N LEU A 915 15.50 -39.68 24.86
CA LEU A 915 15.12 -38.73 25.91
C LEU A 915 14.05 -39.31 26.83
N LEU A 916 12.96 -39.83 26.26
CA LEU A 916 11.85 -40.36 27.05
C LEU A 916 12.26 -41.61 27.83
N THR A 917 13.12 -42.46 27.28
CA THR A 917 13.66 -43.64 28.00
C THR A 917 14.51 -43.22 29.19
N GLU A 918 15.41 -42.25 28.99
CA GLU A 918 16.29 -41.73 30.05
C GLU A 918 15.50 -41.13 31.23
N LEU A 919 14.33 -40.53 30.93
CA LEU A 919 13.43 -39.96 31.94
C LEU A 919 12.42 -40.97 32.51
N GLY A 920 12.40 -42.22 32.02
CA GLY A 920 11.40 -43.22 32.42
C GLY A 920 9.97 -42.92 31.91
N LEU A 921 9.85 -42.15 30.83
CA LEU A 921 8.60 -41.65 30.24
C LEU A 921 8.26 -42.28 28.87
N LYS A 922 9.03 -43.25 28.37
CA LYS A 922 8.80 -43.82 27.03
C LYS A 922 7.39 -44.38 26.83
N ASP A 923 6.90 -45.12 27.81
CA ASP A 923 5.57 -45.73 27.79
C ASP A 923 4.54 -44.91 28.59
N TRP A 924 4.91 -43.71 29.03
CA TRP A 924 4.03 -42.86 29.82
C TRP A 924 2.95 -42.26 28.92
N LYS A 925 1.71 -42.27 29.44
CA LYS A 925 0.57 -41.59 28.83
C LYS A 925 0.00 -40.62 29.85
N PRO A 926 -0.41 -39.41 29.41
CA PRO A 926 -1.07 -38.47 30.31
C PRO A 926 -2.35 -39.09 30.85
N THR A 927 -2.57 -38.94 32.16
CA THR A 927 -3.84 -39.32 32.77
C THR A 927 -5.02 -38.57 32.16
N GLU A 928 -6.14 -39.28 31.98
CA GLU A 928 -7.42 -38.69 31.54
C GLU A 928 -8.17 -38.01 32.69
N GLU A 929 -7.66 -38.10 33.93
CA GLU A 929 -8.25 -37.46 35.09
C GLU A 929 -8.20 -35.92 34.93
N SER A 930 -9.38 -35.31 34.86
CA SER A 930 -9.55 -33.86 34.70
C SER A 930 -9.87 -33.12 36.00
N ILE A 931 -10.09 -33.87 37.08
CA ILE A 931 -10.44 -33.34 38.40
C ILE A 931 -9.16 -33.17 39.22
N ALA A 932 -8.94 -31.98 39.74
CA ALA A 932 -7.83 -31.68 40.64
C ALA A 932 -8.34 -31.08 41.95
N VAL A 933 -7.95 -31.68 43.07
CA VAL A 933 -8.23 -31.15 44.41
C VAL A 933 -6.91 -30.66 45.01
N LYS A 934 -6.81 -29.35 45.24
CA LYS A 934 -5.62 -28.69 45.80
C LYS A 934 -6.01 -27.86 47.02
N SER A 935 -5.18 -27.85 48.05
CA SER A 935 -5.37 -26.93 49.18
C SER A 935 -5.17 -25.48 48.73
N PHE A 936 -5.71 -24.51 49.49
CA PHE A 936 -5.53 -23.08 49.18
C PHE A 936 -4.04 -22.67 49.18
N SER A 937 -3.23 -23.27 50.04
CA SER A 937 -1.77 -23.08 50.09
C SER A 937 -1.04 -23.64 48.86
N GLU A 938 -1.51 -24.77 48.31
CA GLU A 938 -0.89 -25.43 47.16
C GLU A 938 -1.39 -24.90 45.81
N SER A 939 -2.48 -24.13 45.80
CA SER A 939 -3.10 -23.56 44.61
C SER A 939 -2.89 -22.05 44.48
N PHE A 940 -3.85 -21.26 44.92
CA PHE A 940 -3.87 -19.82 44.68
C PHE A 940 -2.70 -19.09 45.35
N LEU A 941 -2.32 -19.47 46.58
CA LEU A 941 -1.19 -18.83 47.27
C LEU A 941 0.18 -19.15 46.65
N SER A 942 0.32 -20.29 45.97
CA SER A 942 1.59 -20.71 45.36
C SER A 942 1.75 -20.17 43.95
N SER A 943 0.67 -20.15 43.15
CA SER A 943 0.73 -19.83 41.72
C SER A 943 0.02 -18.53 41.33
N GLY A 944 -0.89 -18.03 42.17
CA GLY A 944 -1.79 -16.92 41.84
C GLY A 944 -2.89 -17.26 40.82
N ARG A 945 -3.02 -18.52 40.38
CA ARG A 945 -3.95 -18.97 39.34
C ARG A 945 -5.25 -19.56 39.91
N LEU A 946 -6.39 -19.30 39.26
CA LEU A 946 -7.73 -19.82 39.61
C LEU A 946 -8.42 -20.57 38.46
N ASP A 947 -7.69 -20.96 37.41
CA ASP A 947 -8.19 -21.78 36.31
C ASP A 947 -7.93 -23.28 36.57
N ALA A 948 -8.92 -24.14 36.26
CA ALA A 948 -8.87 -25.57 36.58
C ALA A 948 -7.89 -26.34 35.70
N GLU A 949 -7.71 -25.89 34.46
CA GLU A 949 -6.81 -26.45 33.46
C GLU A 949 -5.35 -26.45 33.95
N TYR A 950 -4.90 -25.42 34.65
CA TYR A 950 -3.55 -25.33 35.23
C TYR A 950 -3.19 -26.49 36.17
N TYR A 951 -4.18 -26.97 36.91
CA TYR A 951 -3.99 -27.91 38.02
C TYR A 951 -4.26 -29.36 37.63
N GLN A 952 -4.50 -29.65 36.35
CA GLN A 952 -4.75 -31.03 35.89
C GLN A 952 -3.60 -31.98 36.29
N PRO A 953 -3.89 -33.17 36.84
CA PRO A 953 -2.90 -34.11 37.37
C PRO A 953 -1.77 -34.47 36.38
N LYS A 954 -2.07 -34.53 35.08
CA LYS A 954 -1.08 -34.81 34.01
C LYS A 954 0.13 -33.86 34.03
N TYR A 955 -0.05 -32.61 34.45
CA TYR A 955 1.04 -31.64 34.56
C TYR A 955 1.92 -31.90 35.78
N ASP A 956 1.32 -32.32 36.90
CA ASP A 956 2.05 -32.65 38.13
C ASP A 956 2.89 -33.92 37.97
N GLU A 957 2.42 -34.90 37.21
CA GLU A 957 3.17 -36.12 36.89
C GLU A 957 4.48 -35.82 36.15
N ILE A 958 4.42 -34.99 35.11
CA ILE A 958 5.59 -34.56 34.34
C ILE A 958 6.53 -33.75 35.21
N GLU A 959 6.01 -32.77 35.96
CA GLU A 959 6.82 -31.93 36.84
C GLU A 959 7.54 -32.76 37.91
N THR A 960 6.82 -33.68 38.56
CA THR A 960 7.38 -34.59 39.57
C THR A 960 8.48 -35.47 38.98
N THR A 961 8.28 -35.97 37.76
CA THR A 961 9.27 -36.81 37.07
C THR A 961 10.56 -36.02 36.79
N ILE A 962 10.43 -34.80 36.25
CA ILE A 962 11.57 -33.90 35.99
C ILE A 962 12.29 -33.53 37.30
N MET A 963 11.54 -33.25 38.37
CA MET A 963 12.12 -32.95 39.68
C MET A 963 12.89 -34.14 40.26
N LYS A 964 12.36 -35.36 40.16
CA LYS A 964 13.01 -36.59 40.64
C LYS A 964 14.30 -36.92 39.88
N TYR A 965 14.31 -36.73 38.57
CA TYR A 965 15.51 -36.95 37.75
C TYR A 965 16.60 -35.88 38.02
N GLY A 966 16.17 -34.63 38.21
CA GLY A 966 17.04 -33.48 38.41
C GLY A 966 17.02 -32.54 37.20
N PHE A 967 16.91 -31.24 37.49
CA PHE A 967 16.69 -30.24 36.45
C PHE A 967 17.59 -29.01 36.61
N ILE A 968 17.69 -28.25 35.53
CA ILE A 968 18.21 -26.89 35.44
C ILE A 968 17.13 -26.00 34.83
N GLU A 969 16.95 -24.80 35.36
CA GLU A 969 16.02 -23.83 34.77
C GLU A 969 16.62 -23.25 33.51
N LEU A 970 15.81 -23.06 32.46
CA LEU A 970 16.26 -22.55 31.16
C LEU A 970 17.03 -21.24 31.30
N ILE A 971 16.62 -20.34 32.20
CA ILE A 971 17.31 -19.07 32.48
C ILE A 971 18.78 -19.25 32.85
N LYS A 972 19.15 -20.33 33.55
CA LYS A 972 20.52 -20.60 34.00
C LYS A 972 21.43 -21.06 32.86
N ILE A 973 20.86 -21.57 31.78
CA ILE A 973 21.57 -22.04 30.59
C ILE A 973 21.30 -21.14 29.37
N SER A 974 20.83 -19.90 29.57
CA SER A 974 20.49 -18.97 28.49
C SER A 974 21.32 -17.68 28.55
N LYS A 975 21.84 -17.22 27.41
CA LYS A 975 22.48 -15.91 27.20
C LYS A 975 21.81 -15.15 26.07
N ASN A 976 21.98 -13.82 26.07
CA ASN A 976 21.51 -12.91 25.01
C ASN A 976 20.02 -13.09 24.68
N VAL A 977 19.19 -13.26 25.72
CA VAL A 977 17.75 -13.41 25.58
C VAL A 977 17.14 -12.11 25.06
N SER A 978 16.35 -12.22 24.00
CA SER A 978 15.67 -11.09 23.37
C SER A 978 14.32 -11.51 22.80
N THR A 979 13.39 -10.56 22.71
CA THR A 979 12.17 -10.68 21.92
C THR A 979 12.21 -9.65 20.81
N GLY A 980 11.64 -10.02 19.66
CA GLY A 980 11.71 -9.22 18.45
C GLY A 980 10.96 -7.90 18.50
N PHE A 981 10.88 -7.25 17.34
CA PHE A 981 10.17 -5.99 17.16
C PHE A 981 8.84 -6.20 16.42
N THR A 982 7.90 -5.28 16.63
CA THR A 982 6.63 -5.24 15.89
C THR A 982 6.85 -4.50 14.58
N TYR A 983 6.78 -5.21 13.46
CA TYR A 983 6.89 -4.61 12.14
C TYR A 983 5.49 -4.42 11.56
N ASP A 984 5.23 -3.24 11.02
CA ASP A 984 3.95 -2.92 10.41
C ASP A 984 3.92 -3.41 8.96
N SER A 985 2.73 -3.69 8.43
CA SER A 985 2.59 -4.13 7.04
C SER A 985 3.08 -3.10 6.02
N ALA A 986 3.19 -1.84 6.45
CA ALA A 986 3.79 -0.74 5.69
C ALA A 986 5.31 -0.93 5.48
N ASP A 987 6.01 -1.56 6.42
CA ASP A 987 7.46 -1.78 6.34
C ASP A 987 7.84 -2.85 5.31
N PHE A 988 6.86 -3.58 4.78
CA PHE A 988 7.08 -4.79 4.00
C PHE A 988 7.37 -4.47 2.53
N VAL A 989 8.51 -4.96 2.04
CA VAL A 989 9.01 -4.78 0.68
C VAL A 989 9.20 -6.13 -0.01
N ASP A 990 9.18 -6.16 -1.34
CA ASP A 990 9.36 -7.40 -2.11
C ASP A 990 10.80 -7.95 -2.04
N ASN A 991 11.78 -7.03 -1.93
CA ASN A 991 13.21 -7.33 -1.83
C ASN A 991 13.82 -6.62 -0.62
N GLY A 992 14.35 -7.40 0.33
CA GLY A 992 14.87 -6.87 1.59
C GLY A 992 15.39 -7.96 2.52
N ILE A 993 15.48 -7.64 3.81
CA ILE A 993 15.93 -8.54 4.88
C ILE A 993 14.73 -9.31 5.42
N ASP A 994 14.88 -10.62 5.58
CA ASP A 994 13.81 -11.50 6.07
C ASP A 994 13.44 -11.25 7.53
N ILE A 995 12.14 -11.14 7.79
CA ILE A 995 11.54 -11.11 9.11
C ILE A 995 10.90 -12.45 9.43
N ILE A 996 11.44 -13.11 10.45
CA ILE A 996 10.96 -14.39 10.96
C ILE A 996 9.73 -14.10 11.82
N ARG A 997 8.61 -14.67 11.42
CA ARG A 997 7.32 -14.69 12.15
C ARG A 997 7.03 -16.10 12.65
N ILE A 998 6.00 -16.24 13.49
CA ILE A 998 5.63 -17.53 14.09
C ILE A 998 5.42 -18.64 13.06
N ASN A 999 4.88 -18.32 11.88
CA ASN A 999 4.63 -19.28 10.80
C ASN A 999 5.91 -19.73 10.06
N ASN A 1000 7.06 -19.10 10.33
CA ASN A 1000 8.35 -19.48 9.76
C ASN A 1000 9.09 -20.52 10.62
N ILE A 1001 8.69 -20.70 11.88
CA ILE A 1001 9.34 -21.64 12.80
C ILE A 1001 8.72 -23.02 12.60
N THR A 1002 9.57 -24.04 12.45
CA THR A 1002 9.19 -25.46 12.48
C THR A 1002 10.05 -26.17 13.53
N GLN A 1003 9.65 -27.36 13.98
CA GLN A 1003 10.48 -28.14 14.92
C GLN A 1003 11.83 -28.59 14.35
N TYR A 1004 12.04 -28.43 13.04
CA TYR A 1004 13.26 -28.86 12.33
C TYR A 1004 14.12 -27.70 11.81
N GLY A 1005 13.73 -26.44 12.08
CA GLY A 1005 14.42 -25.26 11.55
C GLY A 1005 13.45 -24.19 11.05
N LEU A 1006 13.93 -23.33 10.15
CA LEU A 1006 13.15 -22.24 9.57
C LEU A 1006 12.67 -22.55 8.15
N ASP A 1007 11.41 -22.22 7.88
CA ASP A 1007 10.88 -22.06 6.53
C ASP A 1007 10.72 -20.57 6.22
N LEU A 1008 11.64 -20.03 5.41
CA LEU A 1008 11.62 -18.64 4.94
C LEU A 1008 10.94 -18.49 3.57
N SER A 1009 10.25 -19.52 3.06
CA SER A 1009 9.54 -19.40 1.78
C SER A 1009 8.39 -18.39 1.81
N ASN A 1010 7.88 -18.04 3.00
CA ASN A 1010 6.81 -17.06 3.26
C ASN A 1010 7.25 -15.98 4.26
N SER A 1011 8.55 -15.77 4.45
CA SER A 1011 9.05 -14.65 5.24
C SER A 1011 8.65 -13.35 4.55
N VAL A 1012 8.34 -12.37 5.39
CA VAL A 1012 8.13 -11.01 4.93
C VAL A 1012 9.46 -10.29 4.97
N LYS A 1013 9.75 -9.44 3.99
CA LYS A 1013 11.01 -8.71 3.94
C LYS A 1013 10.82 -7.25 4.27
N ILE A 1014 11.82 -6.63 4.88
CA ILE A 1014 11.85 -5.18 5.14
C ILE A 1014 13.13 -4.56 4.60
N SER A 1015 13.10 -3.24 4.36
CA SER A 1015 14.28 -2.52 3.86
C SER A 1015 15.49 -2.69 4.79
N PRO A 1016 16.71 -2.91 4.27
CA PRO A 1016 17.94 -2.98 5.07
C PRO A 1016 18.20 -1.74 5.94
N ASP A 1017 17.69 -0.58 5.52
CA ASP A 1017 17.88 0.71 6.20
C ASP A 1017 16.75 1.02 7.21
N ASN A 1018 15.82 0.09 7.42
CA ASN A 1018 14.69 0.31 8.32
C ASN A 1018 15.18 0.48 9.77
N SER A 1019 14.83 1.61 10.41
CA SER A 1019 15.24 1.95 11.78
C SER A 1019 14.76 0.95 12.85
N SER A 1020 13.74 0.16 12.53
CA SER A 1020 13.20 -0.90 13.39
C SER A 1020 14.09 -2.14 13.48
N LEU A 1021 15.09 -2.28 12.58
CA LEU A 1021 16.07 -3.36 12.61
C LEU A 1021 17.06 -3.18 13.76
N ARG A 1022 16.81 -3.86 14.87
CA ARG A 1022 17.69 -3.83 16.04
C ARG A 1022 18.71 -4.96 15.95
N LEU A 1023 20.01 -4.66 15.98
CA LEU A 1023 21.09 -5.66 15.92
C LEU A 1023 20.91 -6.81 16.92
N LYS A 1024 20.39 -6.52 18.12
CA LYS A 1024 20.09 -7.53 19.13
C LYS A 1024 19.05 -8.56 18.71
N ASP A 1025 18.21 -8.28 17.71
CA ASP A 1025 17.17 -9.16 17.18
C ASP A 1025 17.66 -10.00 15.99
N LYS A 1026 18.79 -9.63 15.37
CA LYS A 1026 19.41 -10.36 14.25
C LYS A 1026 19.72 -11.81 14.66
N VAL A 1027 19.31 -12.75 13.83
CA VAL A 1027 19.56 -14.18 14.05
C VAL A 1027 20.98 -14.53 13.61
N ALA A 1028 21.63 -15.39 14.39
CA ALA A 1028 22.94 -15.93 14.07
C ALA A 1028 22.97 -17.44 14.39
N PRO A 1029 23.94 -18.19 13.84
CA PRO A 1029 24.15 -19.60 14.17
C PRO A 1029 24.23 -19.86 15.68
N GLY A 1030 23.67 -20.97 16.12
CA GLY A 1030 23.56 -21.37 17.53
C GLY A 1030 22.41 -20.71 18.30
N ALA A 1031 21.68 -19.77 17.69
CA ALA A 1031 20.48 -19.19 18.30
C ALA A 1031 19.34 -20.22 18.39
N ILE A 1032 18.62 -20.22 19.50
CA ILE A 1032 17.36 -20.94 19.67
C ILE A 1032 16.22 -19.94 19.56
N LEU A 1033 15.29 -20.23 18.66
CA LEU A 1033 14.07 -19.44 18.43
C LEU A 1033 12.86 -20.18 18.98
N ILE A 1034 12.04 -19.51 19.80
CA ILE A 1034 10.87 -20.09 20.47
C ILE A 1034 9.64 -19.23 20.18
N SER A 1035 8.58 -19.85 19.67
CA SER A 1035 7.29 -19.19 19.42
C SER A 1035 6.56 -18.89 20.73
N MET A 1036 6.16 -17.63 20.93
CA MET A 1036 5.46 -17.18 22.13
C MET A 1036 3.92 -17.15 21.98
N SER A 1037 3.39 -17.34 20.77
CA SER A 1037 1.95 -17.25 20.48
C SER A 1037 1.56 -18.05 19.24
N GLY A 1038 0.30 -18.48 19.12
CA GLY A 1038 -0.12 -19.38 18.04
C GLY A 1038 0.30 -20.81 18.37
N SER A 1039 1.24 -21.40 17.62
CA SER A 1039 1.88 -22.68 17.99
C SER A 1039 2.88 -22.47 19.12
N ILE A 1040 2.36 -22.32 20.34
CA ILE A 1040 3.13 -22.04 21.54
C ILE A 1040 4.25 -23.07 21.74
N GLY A 1041 5.45 -22.58 22.03
CA GLY A 1041 6.57 -23.42 22.42
C GLY A 1041 7.24 -24.15 21.26
N LEU A 1042 6.76 -23.97 20.03
CA LEU A 1042 7.44 -24.46 18.85
C LEU A 1042 8.82 -23.80 18.76
N CYS A 1043 9.85 -24.64 18.68
CA CYS A 1043 11.23 -24.24 18.89
C CYS A 1043 12.16 -24.78 17.79
N CYS A 1044 13.19 -24.03 17.42
CA CYS A 1044 14.27 -24.55 16.57
C CYS A 1044 15.63 -23.96 16.92
N CYS A 1045 16.70 -24.72 16.67
CA CYS A 1045 18.07 -24.25 16.74
C CYS A 1045 18.56 -23.86 15.33
N ILE A 1046 19.20 -22.71 15.20
CA ILE A 1046 19.70 -22.19 13.93
C ILE A 1046 21.12 -22.70 13.69
N GLN A 1047 21.33 -23.40 12.57
CA GLN A 1047 22.62 -23.97 12.20
C GLN A 1047 23.40 -23.07 11.23
N ASP A 1048 22.71 -22.50 10.24
CA ASP A 1048 23.32 -21.73 9.16
C ASP A 1048 23.33 -20.22 9.46
N GLU A 1049 24.24 -19.50 8.80
CA GLU A 1049 24.20 -18.03 8.79
C GLU A 1049 23.00 -17.56 7.96
N ILE A 1050 22.10 -16.81 8.60
CA ILE A 1050 20.90 -16.28 7.97
C ILE A 1050 20.84 -14.78 8.21
N ASN A 1051 20.66 -14.01 7.15
CA ASN A 1051 20.44 -12.57 7.28
C ASN A 1051 18.96 -12.27 7.56
N ALA A 1052 18.53 -12.54 8.80
CA ALA A 1052 17.13 -12.37 9.20
C ALA A 1052 16.98 -11.83 10.62
N PHE A 1053 15.84 -11.21 10.91
CA PHE A 1053 15.49 -10.65 12.21
C PHE A 1053 14.17 -11.24 12.72
N ILE A 1054 13.99 -11.30 14.03
CA ILE A 1054 12.79 -11.89 14.64
C ILE A 1054 11.69 -10.86 14.90
N ASN A 1055 10.43 -11.30 14.77
CA ASN A 1055 9.22 -10.58 15.17
C ASN A 1055 8.99 -10.61 16.70
N GLN A 1056 8.18 -9.68 17.25
CA GLN A 1056 7.91 -9.56 18.69
C GLN A 1056 7.29 -10.81 19.34
N ARG A 1057 6.72 -11.70 18.54
CA ARG A 1057 6.10 -12.97 19.00
C ARG A 1057 7.08 -14.14 19.08
N ILE A 1058 8.37 -13.90 18.89
CA ILE A 1058 9.44 -14.90 18.95
C ILE A 1058 10.46 -14.47 20.00
N MET A 1059 10.80 -15.41 20.88
CA MET A 1059 11.95 -15.30 21.77
C MET A 1059 13.18 -15.90 21.10
N LYS A 1060 14.31 -15.22 21.22
CA LYS A 1060 15.64 -15.73 20.87
C LYS A 1060 16.52 -15.81 22.10
N LEU A 1061 17.25 -16.90 22.24
CA LEU A 1061 18.28 -17.09 23.26
C LEU A 1061 19.44 -17.92 22.71
N TYR A 1062 20.57 -17.90 23.40
CA TYR A 1062 21.72 -18.75 23.11
C TYR A 1062 21.99 -19.70 24.29
N PRO A 1063 22.07 -21.01 24.05
CA PRO A 1063 22.36 -21.98 25.09
C PRO A 1063 23.79 -21.81 25.62
N VAL A 1064 23.99 -22.08 26.91
CA VAL A 1064 25.29 -22.08 27.59
C VAL A 1064 25.50 -23.43 28.23
N ASP A 1065 26.66 -24.04 27.97
CA ASP A 1065 27.04 -25.36 28.51
C ASP A 1065 25.98 -26.46 28.26
N PHE A 1066 25.19 -26.32 27.20
CA PHE A 1066 24.13 -27.24 26.81
C PHE A 1066 24.02 -27.26 25.27
N ASP A 1067 23.79 -28.43 24.67
CA ASP A 1067 23.65 -28.55 23.21
C ASP A 1067 22.32 -27.93 22.73
N GLY A 1068 22.40 -26.99 21.78
CA GLY A 1068 21.23 -26.24 21.33
C GLY A 1068 20.18 -27.07 20.58
N ASN A 1069 20.58 -28.10 19.85
CA ASN A 1069 19.66 -29.00 19.16
C ASN A 1069 18.92 -29.89 20.16
N VAL A 1070 19.65 -30.43 21.14
CA VAL A 1070 19.07 -31.21 22.23
C VAL A 1070 18.09 -30.36 23.02
N LEU A 1071 18.44 -29.11 23.34
CA LEU A 1071 17.55 -28.20 24.05
C LEU A 1071 16.27 -27.90 23.25
N ALA A 1072 16.39 -27.59 21.96
CA ALA A 1072 15.23 -27.38 21.10
C ALA A 1072 14.33 -28.63 21.02
N MET A 1073 14.93 -29.83 20.93
CA MET A 1073 14.20 -31.09 20.93
C MET A 1073 13.46 -31.33 22.25
N ILE A 1074 14.09 -31.08 23.40
CA ILE A 1074 13.45 -31.17 24.72
C ILE A 1074 12.24 -30.23 24.81
N ILE A 1075 12.36 -28.99 24.34
CA ILE A 1075 11.26 -28.02 24.35
C ILE A 1075 10.11 -28.49 23.44
N ASN A 1076 10.41 -29.03 22.27
CA ASN A 1076 9.40 -29.55 21.32
C ASN A 1076 8.76 -30.88 21.74
N SER A 1077 9.42 -31.66 22.61
CA SER A 1077 8.91 -32.94 23.09
C SER A 1077 7.70 -32.78 24.03
N VAL A 1078 7.05 -33.89 24.37
CA VAL A 1078 5.90 -33.90 25.28
C VAL A 1078 6.19 -33.20 26.62
N ILE A 1079 7.41 -33.34 27.16
CA ILE A 1079 7.77 -32.73 28.46
C ILE A 1079 7.90 -31.20 28.41
N GLY A 1080 8.39 -30.65 27.30
CA GLY A 1080 8.49 -29.21 27.10
C GLY A 1080 7.13 -28.60 26.79
N LYS A 1081 6.40 -29.23 25.86
CA LYS A 1081 5.04 -28.81 25.50
C LYS A 1081 4.09 -28.84 26.69
N MET A 1082 4.12 -29.87 27.55
CA MET A 1082 3.24 -29.92 28.72
C MET A 1082 3.54 -28.79 29.72
N GLN A 1083 4.81 -28.47 29.99
CA GLN A 1083 5.16 -27.34 30.84
C GLN A 1083 4.67 -26.01 30.26
N LEU A 1084 4.82 -25.79 28.95
CA LEU A 1084 4.39 -24.55 28.29
C LEU A 1084 2.87 -24.41 28.17
N HIS A 1085 2.16 -25.50 27.86
CA HIS A 1085 0.69 -25.49 27.83
C HIS A 1085 0.10 -25.22 29.21
N ARG A 1086 0.74 -25.71 30.30
CA ARG A 1086 0.31 -25.43 31.67
C ARG A 1086 0.29 -23.92 31.94
N VAL A 1087 1.39 -23.23 31.64
CA VAL A 1087 1.57 -21.80 31.97
C VAL A 1087 0.95 -20.83 30.96
N GLY A 1088 0.59 -21.28 29.76
CA GLY A 1088 -0.04 -20.46 28.73
C GLY A 1088 -1.30 -19.74 29.21
N THR A 1089 -1.49 -18.48 28.77
CA THR A 1089 -2.66 -17.65 29.13
C THR A 1089 -3.28 -17.00 27.89
N GLY A 1090 -4.61 -16.78 27.90
CA GLY A 1090 -5.33 -16.13 26.80
C GLY A 1090 -6.68 -16.79 26.49
N GLY A 1091 -7.52 -16.09 25.71
CA GLY A 1091 -8.81 -16.60 25.22
C GLY A 1091 -8.64 -17.43 23.93
N VAL A 1092 -8.97 -16.84 22.77
CA VAL A 1092 -8.87 -17.52 21.46
C VAL A 1092 -7.42 -17.79 21.03
N GLN A 1093 -6.48 -16.93 21.41
CA GLN A 1093 -5.04 -17.12 21.13
C GLN A 1093 -4.25 -17.11 22.43
N THR A 1094 -3.69 -18.27 22.77
CA THR A 1094 -2.82 -18.44 23.92
C THR A 1094 -1.49 -17.70 23.68
N ASN A 1095 -0.91 -17.13 24.74
CA ASN A 1095 0.39 -16.47 24.74
C ASN A 1095 1.26 -16.93 25.93
N LEU A 1096 2.58 -16.82 25.76
CA LEU A 1096 3.59 -17.01 26.81
C LEU A 1096 4.31 -15.69 27.12
N SER A 1097 4.63 -15.47 28.40
CA SER A 1097 5.56 -14.42 28.80
C SER A 1097 7.02 -14.88 28.73
N ASN A 1098 7.95 -13.93 28.79
CA ASN A 1098 9.38 -14.27 28.83
C ASN A 1098 9.74 -15.10 30.06
N SER A 1099 9.13 -14.79 31.21
CA SER A 1099 9.34 -15.54 32.45
C SER A 1099 8.84 -16.98 32.33
N ASP A 1100 7.70 -17.21 31.66
CA ASP A 1100 7.14 -18.56 31.50
C ASP A 1100 8.11 -19.49 30.76
N ILE A 1101 8.71 -18.99 29.68
CA ILE A 1101 9.70 -19.73 28.90
C ILE A 1101 10.99 -19.93 29.70
N LEU A 1102 11.52 -18.87 30.30
CA LEU A 1102 12.79 -18.91 31.02
C LEU A 1102 12.75 -19.77 32.31
N ASN A 1103 11.56 -19.98 32.88
CA ASN A 1103 11.35 -20.84 34.06
C ASN A 1103 11.13 -22.32 33.72
N LEU A 1104 11.20 -22.70 32.43
CA LEU A 1104 11.13 -24.09 32.02
C LEU A 1104 12.18 -24.95 32.73
N LYS A 1105 11.73 -26.09 33.27
CA LYS A 1105 12.60 -27.07 33.93
C LYS A 1105 13.13 -28.02 32.87
N ILE A 1106 14.42 -27.88 32.57
CA ILE A 1106 15.14 -28.71 31.59
C ILE A 1106 15.86 -29.84 32.34
N PRO A 1107 15.65 -31.12 31.99
CA PRO A 1107 16.35 -32.23 32.64
C PRO A 1107 17.88 -32.10 32.48
N LYS A 1108 18.62 -32.36 33.57
CA LYS A 1108 20.10 -32.34 33.57
C LYS A 1108 20.65 -33.64 32.97
N LEU A 1109 20.53 -33.78 31.66
CA LEU A 1109 20.99 -34.98 30.96
C LEU A 1109 22.53 -35.12 31.02
N PRO A 1110 23.07 -36.34 31.19
CA PRO A 1110 24.50 -36.59 31.06
C PRO A 1110 25.05 -36.15 29.70
N VAL A 1111 26.29 -35.64 29.67
CA VAL A 1111 26.93 -35.16 28.44
C VAL A 1111 26.99 -36.26 27.36
N SER A 1112 27.18 -37.52 27.74
CA SER A 1112 27.17 -38.67 26.82
C SER A 1112 25.82 -38.89 26.14
N VAL A 1113 24.72 -38.70 26.88
CA VAL A 1113 23.34 -38.79 26.34
C VAL A 1113 23.08 -37.61 25.42
N GLN A 1114 23.44 -36.38 25.83
CA GLN A 1114 23.32 -35.19 24.99
C GLN A 1114 24.09 -35.35 23.67
N GLN A 1115 25.31 -35.87 23.70
CA GLN A 1115 26.11 -36.11 22.49
C GLN A 1115 25.44 -37.14 21.56
N SER A 1116 24.91 -38.23 22.10
CA SER A 1116 24.22 -39.26 21.32
C SER A 1116 22.94 -38.74 20.65
N MET A 1117 22.18 -37.92 21.39
CA MET A 1117 21.00 -37.24 20.88
C MET A 1117 21.36 -36.22 19.80
N SER A 1118 22.35 -35.35 20.05
CA SER A 1118 22.81 -34.33 19.11
C SER A 1118 23.28 -34.94 17.79
N GLN A 1119 24.03 -36.06 17.83
CA GLN A 1119 24.43 -36.80 16.63
C GLN A 1119 23.22 -37.29 15.82
N SER A 1120 22.20 -37.83 16.51
CA SER A 1120 20.97 -38.30 15.86
C SER A 1120 20.17 -37.14 15.25
N ILE A 1121 19.99 -36.05 16.00
CA ILE A 1121 19.28 -34.85 15.52
C ILE A 1121 19.99 -34.26 14.30
N ASN A 1122 21.30 -34.03 14.36
CA ASN A 1122 22.08 -33.50 13.23
C ASN A 1122 21.99 -34.41 12.00
N LYS A 1123 22.06 -35.73 12.19
CA LYS A 1123 21.89 -36.71 11.12
C LYS A 1123 20.49 -36.63 10.50
N SER A 1124 19.44 -36.49 11.31
CA SER A 1124 18.07 -36.28 10.85
C SER A 1124 17.94 -34.99 10.01
N LEU A 1125 18.45 -33.86 10.52
CA LEU A 1125 18.42 -32.58 9.83
C LEU A 1125 19.13 -32.64 8.47
N ASN A 1126 20.29 -33.30 8.40
CA ASN A 1126 21.02 -33.52 7.14
C ASN A 1126 20.18 -34.31 6.13
N PHE A 1127 19.53 -35.39 6.54
CA PHE A 1127 18.63 -36.15 5.65
C PHE A 1127 17.43 -35.32 5.17
N ARG A 1128 16.85 -34.44 6.02
CA ARG A 1128 15.78 -33.51 5.60
C ARG A 1128 16.28 -32.52 4.56
N GLN A 1129 17.46 -31.95 4.77
CA GLN A 1129 18.07 -31.01 3.83
C GLN A 1129 18.36 -31.69 2.48
N LYS A 1130 18.93 -32.90 2.49
CA LYS A 1130 19.14 -33.70 1.28
C LYS A 1130 17.84 -33.99 0.53
N SER A 1131 16.78 -34.36 1.26
CA SER A 1131 15.44 -34.56 0.69
C SER A 1131 14.93 -33.30 -0.02
N LYS A 1132 15.03 -32.13 0.63
CA LYS A 1132 14.63 -30.84 0.04
C LYS A 1132 15.47 -30.50 -1.20
N GLN A 1133 16.79 -30.67 -1.14
CA GLN A 1133 17.70 -30.40 -2.26
C GLN A 1133 17.42 -31.30 -3.47
N LEU A 1134 17.13 -32.59 -3.26
CA LEU A 1134 16.80 -33.53 -4.34
C LEU A 1134 15.53 -33.12 -5.11
N LEU A 1135 14.52 -32.64 -4.38
CA LEU A 1135 13.27 -32.15 -4.96
C LEU A 1135 13.51 -30.84 -5.72
N GLU A 1136 14.30 -29.94 -5.17
CA GLU A 1136 14.70 -28.70 -5.85
C GLU A 1136 15.50 -28.98 -7.13
N ILE A 1137 16.41 -29.96 -7.12
CA ILE A 1137 17.12 -30.45 -8.32
C ILE A 1137 16.12 -31.00 -9.35
N ALA A 1138 15.09 -31.74 -8.92
CA ALA A 1138 14.07 -32.24 -9.84
C ALA A 1138 13.29 -31.09 -10.52
N LYS A 1139 12.90 -30.06 -9.75
CA LYS A 1139 12.23 -28.86 -10.27
C LYS A 1139 13.09 -28.09 -11.25
N ILE A 1140 14.33 -27.74 -10.86
CA ILE A 1140 15.26 -27.00 -11.75
C ILE A 1140 15.65 -27.87 -12.95
N GLY A 1141 15.72 -29.18 -12.79
CA GLY A 1141 15.93 -30.13 -13.89
C GLY A 1141 14.83 -30.03 -14.95
N VAL A 1142 13.56 -29.91 -14.54
CA VAL A 1142 12.44 -29.65 -15.44
C VAL A 1142 12.57 -28.28 -16.12
N GLU A 1143 12.88 -27.23 -15.36
CA GLU A 1143 13.09 -25.88 -15.91
C GLU A 1143 14.19 -25.88 -16.99
N LYS A 1144 15.34 -26.48 -16.71
CA LYS A 1144 16.44 -26.60 -17.67
C LYS A 1144 16.08 -27.44 -18.89
N ALA A 1145 15.31 -28.52 -18.71
CA ALA A 1145 14.86 -29.34 -19.84
C ALA A 1145 13.96 -28.56 -20.79
N ILE A 1146 13.12 -27.67 -20.24
CA ILE A 1146 12.22 -26.79 -20.99
C ILE A 1146 12.98 -25.62 -21.64
N GLU A 1147 13.95 -25.02 -20.95
CA GLU A 1147 14.73 -23.88 -21.45
C GLU A 1147 15.81 -24.30 -22.47
N THR A 1148 16.33 -25.53 -22.36
CA THR A 1148 17.41 -26.08 -23.20
C THR A 1148 16.98 -27.42 -23.80
N GLU A 1149 17.54 -28.55 -23.35
CA GLU A 1149 17.22 -29.89 -23.83
C GLU A 1149 17.43 -30.93 -22.71
N GLU A 1150 16.78 -32.09 -22.82
CA GLU A 1150 16.78 -33.12 -21.76
C GLU A 1150 18.18 -33.68 -21.44
N GLU A 1151 19.09 -33.70 -22.42
CA GLU A 1151 20.46 -34.16 -22.24
C GLU A 1151 21.25 -33.19 -21.34
N THR A 1152 21.21 -31.89 -21.65
CA THR A 1152 21.83 -30.83 -20.84
C THR A 1152 21.23 -30.79 -19.44
N ALA A 1153 19.91 -30.93 -19.31
CA ALA A 1153 19.25 -31.04 -18.00
C ALA A 1153 19.72 -32.27 -17.21
N THR A 1154 19.86 -33.43 -17.85
CA THR A 1154 20.37 -34.66 -17.22
C THR A 1154 21.81 -34.47 -16.74
N ALA A 1155 22.68 -33.89 -17.57
CA ALA A 1155 24.07 -33.65 -17.21
C ALA A 1155 24.17 -32.74 -15.98
N TRP A 1156 23.35 -31.68 -15.94
CA TRP A 1156 23.26 -30.78 -14.79
C TRP A 1156 22.75 -31.50 -13.54
N ILE A 1157 21.69 -32.32 -13.63
CA ILE A 1157 21.18 -33.12 -12.50
C ILE A 1157 22.30 -34.01 -11.94
N ASN A 1158 23.04 -34.71 -12.80
CA ASN A 1158 24.15 -35.58 -12.38
C ASN A 1158 25.24 -34.80 -11.64
N GLN A 1159 25.62 -33.62 -12.16
CA GLN A 1159 26.60 -32.75 -11.52
C GLN A 1159 26.13 -32.30 -10.11
N GLN A 1160 24.84 -31.97 -9.96
CA GLN A 1160 24.29 -31.62 -8.65
C GLN A 1160 24.25 -32.82 -7.69
N LEU A 1161 23.92 -34.02 -8.17
CA LEU A 1161 23.95 -35.23 -7.36
C LEU A 1161 25.35 -35.57 -6.86
N GLU A 1162 26.37 -35.41 -7.71
CA GLU A 1162 27.77 -35.58 -7.33
C GLU A 1162 28.17 -34.62 -6.21
N SER A 1163 27.73 -33.35 -6.28
CA SER A 1163 27.99 -32.37 -5.22
C SER A 1163 27.31 -32.68 -3.88
N LEU A 1164 26.31 -33.57 -3.86
CA LEU A 1164 25.61 -34.04 -2.66
C LEU A 1164 26.15 -35.36 -2.10
N ASP A 1165 27.27 -35.85 -2.64
CA ASP A 1165 27.83 -37.18 -2.37
C ASP A 1165 26.84 -38.33 -2.65
N ILE A 1166 25.96 -38.13 -3.64
CA ILE A 1166 25.01 -39.15 -4.10
C ILE A 1166 25.56 -39.71 -5.40
N SER A 1167 25.93 -41.00 -5.39
CA SER A 1167 26.38 -41.71 -6.59
C SER A 1167 25.44 -41.43 -7.76
N PRO A 1168 25.96 -41.21 -8.99
CA PRO A 1168 25.12 -40.90 -10.13
C PRO A 1168 24.00 -41.92 -10.25
N LEU A 1169 22.75 -41.49 -10.02
CA LEU A 1169 21.56 -42.33 -10.16
C LEU A 1169 21.38 -42.80 -11.62
N PHE A 1170 22.11 -42.15 -12.53
CA PHE A 1170 22.09 -42.32 -13.97
C PHE A 1170 23.54 -42.48 -14.47
N LYS A 1171 24.09 -43.69 -14.42
CA LYS A 1171 25.35 -43.98 -15.13
C LYS A 1171 25.09 -43.79 -16.63
N GLY A 1172 25.90 -42.94 -17.27
CA GLY A 1172 25.90 -42.78 -18.72
C GLY A 1172 26.31 -44.10 -19.39
N GLY A 1173 25.33 -44.88 -19.81
CA GLY A 1173 25.55 -46.09 -20.59
C GLY A 1173 25.42 -45.81 -22.08
N ARG A 1174 26.55 -45.59 -22.76
CA ARG A 1174 26.75 -46.21 -24.08
C ARG A 1174 26.91 -47.70 -23.81
N GLY A 1175 25.81 -48.45 -23.79
CA GLY A 1175 25.84 -49.88 -23.49
C GLY A 1175 24.55 -50.36 -22.88
N ASP A 1176 23.51 -50.39 -23.70
CA ASP A 1176 22.45 -51.41 -23.69
C ASP A 1176 21.96 -51.46 -25.15
N GLN A 1177 22.68 -52.25 -25.95
CA GLN A 1177 22.22 -52.80 -27.24
C GLN A 1177 21.63 -54.17 -26.97
#